data_AF-R7TYP4-F1
#
_entry.id   AF-R7TYP4-F1
#
_cell.length_a   1.000
_cell.length_b   1.000
_cell.length_c   1.000
_cell.angle_alpha   90.00
_cell.angle_beta   90.00
_cell.angle_gamma   90.00
#
_symmetry.space_group_name_H-M   'P 1'
#
loop_
_entity.id
_entity.type
_entity.pdbx_description
1 polymer ?
#
loop_
_entity_poly.entity_id
_entity_poly.type
_entity_poly.pdbx_seq_one_letter_code
_entity_poly.pdbx_strand_id
1 'polypeptide(L)'
;MQRAPSCRQKGADSGCERSQVIATVAIGDEQLHTELESIGSPCNVYAACYKDCTRETTIAAAKRKVIAADECSGNVDSKDRSQRRSKSETFSIKEECFFCGKRVHPQHKLPKHQRKDYRKVETLPIIQTITSLAEERNDSWGNEVLLRIQTEQDLVSAEAKYHTECFLQFQKGAQERSTRSKGRPREARKEEAFYILCRFLEENDECQFSLGELKNQVNASFNQDNESFTSRTLKSRLQKQFGDNLIVTTLRDHGRSRHTIKRSTKLVKADVTGEFGENYERTRIEILPFINLQPTNPSSIYTALNFAREQSSLHGMETCFVTFDQPLNAKSIEIVASDEILQGVVVRLGGFYLLMSFMGSVGYIMGSSGLEVLWESVYAPASVVHMMTGHAYAHALRAHLLTSVARFTFMMTEMEDKTKESLSALHKAVIGQKPVDLEDEKVMQTLIEKNQQWIKTKKERSRTGRLWLNYMEQVSLIKLFIYAERTGDWVLHLNSIRQMIPYFHAAGLLAYAKSARIYLQQMQALQTNMNETEFGKFTKDGYFSIRRKDNLWRGIFSIDRTKYHAIAENISTSADHQDLNIFLEWLKSHSPFIEHQNQDSLTAISTGLVAGSSINCDRSLEIGMAAASAFDNQLYSEIKLRL
;
A
#
# COMPACT_ATOMS: atom_id res chain seq x y z
N MET A 1 21.22 -63.54 -12.61
CA MET A 1 20.18 -62.87 -13.42
C MET A 1 19.60 -61.66 -12.69
N GLN A 2 20.05 -60.44 -13.01
CA GLN A 2 19.29 -59.18 -12.92
C GLN A 2 19.76 -58.29 -14.07
N ARG A 3 18.81 -57.73 -14.84
CA ARG A 3 19.00 -57.11 -16.17
C ARG A 3 19.94 -55.90 -16.14
N ALA A 4 20.86 -55.84 -17.11
CA ALA A 4 21.76 -54.71 -17.37
C ALA A 4 21.00 -53.45 -17.84
N PRO A 5 21.55 -52.24 -17.64
CA PRO A 5 20.84 -50.97 -17.84
C PRO A 5 20.77 -50.58 -19.32
N SER A 6 19.62 -50.10 -19.78
CA SER A 6 19.46 -49.55 -21.13
C SER A 6 20.24 -48.23 -21.28
N CYS A 7 21.08 -48.17 -22.30
CA CYS A 7 21.94 -47.03 -22.60
C CYS A 7 21.12 -45.92 -23.28
N ARG A 8 21.15 -44.69 -22.75
CA ARG A 8 20.51 -43.51 -23.34
C ARG A 8 21.19 -43.15 -24.67
N GLN A 9 20.49 -43.25 -25.80
CA GLN A 9 20.93 -42.63 -27.06
C GLN A 9 20.73 -41.11 -27.01
N LYS A 10 21.83 -40.35 -27.03
CA LYS A 10 21.86 -38.99 -27.60
C LYS A 10 22.33 -39.15 -29.05
N GLY A 11 21.56 -38.64 -30.01
CA GLY A 11 21.80 -38.81 -31.44
C GLY A 11 22.97 -37.97 -31.99
N ALA A 12 23.54 -38.46 -33.09
CA ALA A 12 23.73 -37.74 -34.35
C ALA A 12 24.50 -38.65 -35.33
N ASP A 13 23.99 -38.81 -36.54
CA ASP A 13 24.61 -39.55 -37.65
C ASP A 13 25.98 -38.99 -38.04
N SER A 14 26.99 -39.87 -38.08
CA SER A 14 27.94 -40.09 -39.19
C SER A 14 29.22 -40.77 -38.67
N GLY A 15 29.70 -41.76 -39.42
CA GLY A 15 30.49 -42.88 -38.92
C GLY A 15 31.95 -42.65 -38.52
N CYS A 16 32.41 -43.49 -37.60
CA CYS A 16 33.79 -43.97 -37.51
C CYS A 16 33.78 -45.37 -36.83
N GLU A 17 34.56 -46.29 -37.38
CA GLU A 17 34.49 -47.75 -37.25
C GLU A 17 34.81 -48.31 -35.84
N ARG A 18 34.09 -49.36 -35.41
CA ARG A 18 34.31 -50.09 -34.15
C ARG A 18 35.07 -51.39 -34.42
N SER A 19 36.33 -51.48 -34.01
CA SER A 19 37.10 -52.73 -34.05
C SER A 19 36.63 -53.70 -32.95
N GLN A 20 36.12 -54.88 -33.34
CA GLN A 20 35.80 -56.01 -32.45
C GLN A 20 37.04 -56.90 -32.27
N VAL A 21 37.23 -57.48 -31.08
CA VAL A 21 38.39 -58.32 -30.77
C VAL A 21 37.90 -59.72 -30.41
N ILE A 22 38.57 -60.74 -30.94
CA ILE A 22 38.31 -62.14 -30.61
C ILE A 22 38.98 -62.41 -29.25
N ALA A 23 38.18 -62.69 -28.23
CA ALA A 23 38.66 -63.01 -26.90
C ALA A 23 38.48 -64.51 -26.62
N THR A 24 39.59 -65.22 -26.42
CA THR A 24 39.59 -66.56 -25.79
C THR A 24 39.65 -66.37 -24.28
N VAL A 25 38.59 -66.79 -23.60
CA VAL A 25 38.48 -66.66 -22.14
C VAL A 25 39.04 -67.95 -21.52
N ALA A 26 40.26 -67.90 -20.99
CA ALA A 26 40.78 -68.96 -20.13
C ALA A 26 40.52 -68.56 -18.67
N ILE A 27 39.53 -69.16 -18.00
CA ILE A 27 39.23 -68.88 -16.59
C ILE A 27 38.84 -70.16 -15.86
N GLY A 28 39.49 -70.41 -14.71
CA GLY A 28 39.30 -71.57 -13.83
C GLY A 28 38.01 -71.53 -13.01
N ASP A 29 36.87 -71.37 -13.66
CA ASP A 29 35.53 -71.51 -13.08
C ASP A 29 34.69 -72.45 -13.94
N GLU A 30 34.39 -73.64 -13.41
CA GLU A 30 33.88 -74.80 -14.14
C GLU A 30 32.45 -74.58 -14.68
N GLN A 31 31.62 -73.80 -13.97
CA GLN A 31 30.22 -73.58 -14.33
C GLN A 31 30.04 -72.61 -15.51
N LEU A 32 30.89 -71.58 -15.58
CA LEU A 32 30.87 -70.61 -16.67
C LEU A 32 31.43 -71.23 -17.97
N HIS A 33 32.33 -72.21 -17.83
CA HIS A 33 32.92 -72.94 -18.95
C HIS A 33 31.87 -73.77 -19.70
N THR A 34 30.97 -74.45 -18.97
CA THR A 34 29.88 -75.24 -19.56
C THR A 34 28.87 -74.39 -20.33
N GLU A 35 28.55 -73.19 -19.82
CA GLU A 35 27.64 -72.26 -20.50
C GLU A 35 28.26 -71.66 -21.78
N LEU A 36 29.57 -71.38 -21.79
CA LEU A 36 30.25 -70.79 -22.95
C LEU A 36 30.62 -71.81 -24.02
N GLU A 37 30.84 -73.08 -23.67
CA GLU A 37 30.95 -74.19 -24.63
C GLU A 37 29.65 -74.39 -25.42
N SER A 38 28.49 -74.12 -24.80
CA SER A 38 27.19 -74.16 -25.47
C SER A 38 26.98 -73.05 -26.52
N ILE A 39 27.80 -71.99 -26.46
CA ILE A 39 27.67 -70.79 -27.30
C ILE A 39 28.61 -70.84 -28.52
N GLY A 40 29.50 -71.83 -28.61
CA GLY A 40 30.39 -72.02 -29.76
C GLY A 40 31.40 -70.88 -29.90
N SER A 41 32.53 -71.01 -29.20
CA SER A 41 33.63 -70.05 -29.31
C SER A 41 34.21 -70.03 -30.74
N PRO A 42 34.55 -68.85 -31.32
CA PRO A 42 34.81 -67.57 -30.64
C PRO A 42 33.70 -66.50 -30.74
N CYS A 43 33.47 -65.77 -29.65
CA CYS A 43 32.51 -64.65 -29.57
C CYS A 43 33.20 -63.27 -29.70
N ASN A 44 32.67 -62.38 -30.55
CA ASN A 44 33.18 -61.01 -30.70
C ASN A 44 32.60 -60.09 -29.63
N VAL A 45 33.47 -59.46 -28.83
CA VAL A 45 33.05 -58.49 -27.80
C VAL A 45 33.62 -57.10 -28.09
N TYR A 46 32.87 -56.06 -27.74
CA TYR A 46 33.36 -54.69 -27.84
C TYR A 46 34.53 -54.45 -26.89
N ALA A 47 35.64 -53.93 -27.40
CA ALA A 47 36.89 -53.77 -26.66
C ALA A 47 36.76 -52.94 -25.36
N ALA A 48 35.82 -51.99 -25.32
CA ALA A 48 35.54 -51.20 -24.13
C ALA A 48 34.95 -52.05 -22.99
N CYS A 49 33.99 -52.92 -23.30
CA CYS A 49 33.37 -53.82 -22.32
C CYS A 49 34.36 -54.88 -21.82
N TYR A 50 35.23 -55.40 -22.70
CA TYR A 50 36.27 -56.35 -22.29
C TYR A 50 37.27 -55.73 -21.30
N LYS A 51 37.67 -54.47 -21.53
CA LYS A 51 38.58 -53.73 -20.64
C LYS A 51 38.01 -53.49 -19.25
N ASP A 52 36.72 -53.19 -19.12
CA ASP A 52 36.13 -52.94 -17.80
C ASP A 52 35.94 -54.22 -16.97
N CYS A 53 35.71 -55.35 -17.63
CA CYS A 53 35.53 -56.67 -16.97
C CYS A 53 36.85 -57.39 -16.64
N THR A 54 37.97 -57.02 -17.27
CA THR A 54 39.31 -57.59 -16.98
C THR A 54 40.18 -56.71 -16.09
N ARG A 55 39.71 -55.51 -15.71
CA ARG A 55 40.41 -54.61 -14.80
C ARG A 55 40.44 -55.16 -13.37
N GLU A 56 41.64 -55.47 -12.88
CA GLU A 56 41.91 -56.00 -11.53
C GLU A 56 41.24 -55.19 -10.40
N THR A 57 41.19 -53.86 -10.54
CA THR A 57 40.58 -52.98 -9.54
C THR A 57 39.08 -53.23 -9.36
N THR A 58 38.40 -53.59 -10.44
CA THR A 58 36.95 -53.82 -10.46
C THR A 58 36.63 -55.21 -9.88
N ILE A 59 37.46 -56.21 -10.19
CA ILE A 59 37.37 -57.56 -9.64
C ILE A 59 37.64 -57.57 -8.12
N ALA A 60 38.67 -56.83 -7.66
CA ALA A 60 38.99 -56.70 -6.24
C ALA A 60 37.92 -55.94 -5.44
N ALA A 61 37.17 -55.03 -6.07
CA ALA A 61 36.03 -54.35 -5.44
C ALA A 61 34.80 -55.28 -5.30
N ALA A 62 34.56 -56.15 -6.28
CA ALA A 62 33.49 -57.14 -6.24
C ALA A 62 33.75 -58.23 -5.19
N LYS A 63 34.98 -58.77 -5.10
CA LYS A 63 35.36 -59.76 -4.08
C LYS A 63 35.21 -59.21 -2.64
N ARG A 64 35.52 -57.94 -2.41
CA ARG A 64 35.35 -57.28 -1.09
C ARG A 64 33.88 -57.13 -0.66
N LYS A 65 32.94 -57.04 -1.61
CA LYS A 65 31.50 -56.96 -1.29
C LYS A 65 30.89 -58.31 -0.92
N VAL A 66 31.45 -59.41 -1.38
CA VAL A 66 31.00 -60.77 -1.03
C VAL A 66 31.54 -61.16 0.35
N ILE A 67 32.80 -60.82 0.68
CA ILE A 67 33.38 -61.09 2.01
C ILE A 67 32.67 -60.29 3.12
N ALA A 68 32.25 -59.05 2.85
CA ALA A 68 31.54 -58.21 3.83
C ALA A 68 30.09 -58.63 4.11
N ALA A 69 29.52 -59.58 3.36
CA ALA A 69 28.15 -60.06 3.56
C ALA A 69 28.06 -61.27 4.50
N ASP A 70 29.16 -62.02 4.70
CA ASP A 70 29.21 -63.22 5.55
C ASP A 70 29.61 -62.94 7.01
N GLU A 71 30.07 -61.73 7.36
CA GLU A 71 30.56 -61.41 8.71
C GLU A 71 29.49 -60.81 9.66
N CYS A 72 28.20 -60.95 9.35
CA CYS A 72 27.11 -60.53 10.24
C CYS A 72 26.47 -61.72 10.99
N SER A 73 27.29 -62.49 11.72
CA SER A 73 26.83 -63.44 12.76
C SER A 73 27.94 -63.71 13.79
N GLY A 74 27.85 -63.20 15.02
CA GLY A 74 28.78 -63.58 16.08
C GLY A 74 28.86 -62.61 17.28
N ASN A 75 28.67 -63.16 18.48
CA ASN A 75 28.42 -62.51 19.77
C ASN A 75 29.73 -62.35 20.63
N VAL A 76 29.68 -61.47 21.65
CA VAL A 76 30.44 -61.40 22.94
C VAL A 76 31.98 -61.15 23.04
N ASP A 77 32.32 -60.40 24.12
CA ASP A 77 33.49 -60.47 25.04
C ASP A 77 34.75 -59.62 24.76
N SER A 78 35.07 -58.59 25.57
CA SER A 78 35.74 -58.53 26.90
C SER A 78 37.28 -58.77 26.81
N LYS A 79 38.22 -57.94 27.28
CA LYS A 79 38.54 -57.39 28.62
C LYS A 79 39.67 -56.33 28.47
N ASP A 80 39.63 -55.20 29.20
CA ASP A 80 40.40 -54.87 30.44
C ASP A 80 41.95 -54.88 30.27
N ARG A 81 42.78 -53.90 30.70
CA ARG A 81 42.64 -52.91 31.77
C ARG A 81 43.79 -51.86 31.73
N SER A 82 43.44 -50.65 32.15
CA SER A 82 44.26 -49.58 32.78
C SER A 82 45.36 -48.81 32.01
N GLN A 83 44.95 -47.66 31.46
CA GLN A 83 45.64 -46.39 31.73
C GLN A 83 44.59 -45.33 32.12
N ARG A 84 44.67 -44.85 33.36
CA ARG A 84 43.81 -43.79 33.91
C ARG A 84 44.22 -42.43 33.34
N ARG A 85 43.56 -42.07 32.24
CA ARG A 85 42.88 -40.81 31.92
C ARG A 85 42.44 -41.10 30.48
N SER A 86 41.18 -41.42 30.24
CA SER A 86 40.73 -41.42 28.84
C SER A 86 41.01 -39.99 28.36
N LYS A 87 41.97 -39.84 27.46
CA LYS A 87 42.12 -38.65 26.65
C LYS A 87 40.78 -38.55 25.92
N SER A 88 39.82 -37.85 26.53
CA SER A 88 38.76 -37.24 25.76
C SER A 88 39.51 -36.38 24.76
N GLU A 89 39.43 -36.74 23.48
CA GLU A 89 39.82 -35.83 22.42
C GLU A 89 38.98 -34.57 22.67
N THR A 90 39.60 -33.58 23.29
CA THR A 90 38.93 -32.36 23.70
C THR A 90 38.71 -31.57 22.44
N PHE A 91 37.43 -31.27 22.16
CA PHE A 91 37.03 -30.52 20.99
C PHE A 91 37.76 -29.17 20.97
N SER A 92 38.47 -28.87 19.89
CA SER A 92 39.20 -27.61 19.73
C SER A 92 38.50 -26.72 18.70
N ILE A 93 37.77 -25.70 19.16
CA ILE A 93 36.98 -24.85 18.26
C ILE A 93 37.80 -24.11 17.19
N LYS A 94 39.09 -23.89 17.47
CA LYS A 94 40.05 -23.25 16.58
C LYS A 94 40.53 -24.18 15.46
N GLU A 95 40.64 -25.48 15.73
CA GLU A 95 41.22 -26.45 14.79
C GLU A 95 40.18 -27.42 14.21
N GLU A 96 38.98 -27.49 14.79
CA GLU A 96 37.92 -28.41 14.45
C GLU A 96 36.63 -27.68 14.11
N CYS A 97 35.93 -28.20 13.10
CA CYS A 97 34.68 -27.61 12.65
C CYS A 97 33.60 -27.83 13.72
N PHE A 98 33.08 -26.77 14.33
CA PHE A 98 32.10 -26.90 15.41
C PHE A 98 30.79 -27.60 15.00
N PHE A 99 30.41 -27.59 13.72
CA PHE A 99 29.27 -28.40 13.24
C PHE A 99 29.51 -29.92 13.27
N CYS A 100 30.69 -30.41 12.91
CA CYS A 100 30.90 -31.85 12.71
C CYS A 100 31.98 -32.47 13.60
N GLY A 101 32.70 -31.66 14.38
CA GLY A 101 33.75 -32.10 15.30
C GLY A 101 35.02 -32.61 14.60
N LYS A 102 35.15 -32.45 13.28
CA LYS A 102 36.30 -32.93 12.51
C LYS A 102 37.30 -31.81 12.26
N ARG A 103 38.60 -32.13 12.32
CA ARG A 103 39.70 -31.18 12.03
C ARG A 103 39.55 -30.50 10.68
N VAL A 104 39.86 -29.20 10.69
CA VAL A 104 39.87 -28.32 9.52
C VAL A 104 41.31 -28.24 9.00
N HIS A 105 41.59 -28.91 7.88
CA HIS A 105 42.96 -28.96 7.33
C HIS A 105 43.30 -27.73 6.48
N PRO A 106 44.49 -27.11 6.67
CA PRO A 106 45.03 -26.12 5.74
C PRO A 106 45.26 -26.73 4.35
N GLN A 107 44.85 -26.02 3.29
CA GLN A 107 44.56 -26.50 1.92
C GLN A 107 45.68 -27.20 1.11
N HIS A 108 46.81 -27.62 1.70
CA HIS A 108 47.95 -28.14 0.92
C HIS A 108 48.44 -29.55 1.26
N LYS A 109 47.86 -30.27 2.24
CA LYS A 109 48.32 -31.62 2.61
C LYS A 109 47.36 -32.78 2.28
N LEU A 110 46.22 -32.53 1.63
CA LEU A 110 45.27 -33.57 1.19
C LEU A 110 44.98 -33.51 -0.33
N PRO A 111 44.62 -34.66 -0.96
CA PRO A 111 44.20 -34.72 -2.37
C PRO A 111 43.03 -33.78 -2.67
N LYS A 112 43.03 -33.14 -3.85
CA LYS A 112 42.11 -32.05 -4.21
C LYS A 112 40.61 -32.39 -4.02
N HIS A 113 40.22 -33.65 -4.20
CA HIS A 113 38.85 -34.14 -4.04
C HIS A 113 38.40 -34.32 -2.57
N GLN A 114 39.33 -34.29 -1.61
CA GLN A 114 39.03 -34.39 -0.16
C GLN A 114 39.13 -33.05 0.56
N ARG A 115 39.47 -31.97 -0.16
CA ARG A 115 39.55 -30.62 0.40
C ARG A 115 38.14 -30.08 0.59
N LYS A 116 37.72 -29.85 1.84
CA LYS A 116 36.47 -29.15 2.15
C LYS A 116 36.78 -27.67 2.40
N ASP A 117 36.08 -26.79 1.70
CA ASP A 117 36.20 -25.35 1.94
C ASP A 117 35.67 -25.00 3.33
N TYR A 118 36.43 -24.21 4.07
CA TYR A 118 36.10 -23.79 5.43
C TYR A 118 36.10 -22.26 5.53
N ARG A 119 35.41 -21.75 6.54
CA ARG A 119 35.36 -20.33 6.90
C ARG A 119 35.74 -20.16 8.37
N LYS A 120 36.33 -19.00 8.67
CA LYS A 120 36.51 -18.54 10.05
C LYS A 120 35.31 -17.67 10.44
N VAL A 121 34.94 -17.69 11.72
CA VAL A 121 33.89 -16.82 12.27
C VAL A 121 34.49 -15.45 12.52
N GLU A 122 34.01 -14.44 11.81
CA GLU A 122 34.56 -13.08 11.84
C GLU A 122 33.58 -12.05 12.40
N THR A 123 32.30 -12.38 12.56
CA THR A 123 31.26 -11.42 12.94
C THR A 123 30.24 -12.01 13.92
N LEU A 124 29.75 -11.21 14.87
CA LEU A 124 28.72 -11.61 15.84
C LEU A 124 27.37 -12.01 15.19
N PRO A 125 26.88 -11.35 14.10
CA PRO A 125 25.61 -11.72 13.47
C PRO A 125 25.58 -13.16 12.91
N ILE A 126 26.72 -13.69 12.44
CA ILE A 126 26.75 -15.07 11.93
C ILE A 126 26.59 -16.08 13.08
N ILE A 127 27.10 -15.76 14.27
CA ILE A 127 26.97 -16.58 15.47
C ILE A 127 25.51 -16.57 15.92
N GLN A 128 24.88 -15.40 16.02
CA GLN A 128 23.45 -15.28 16.36
C GLN A 128 22.59 -16.10 15.40
N THR A 129 22.87 -16.01 14.10
CA THR A 129 22.17 -16.80 13.07
C THR A 129 22.34 -18.30 13.29
N ILE A 130 23.56 -18.77 13.60
CA ILE A 130 23.84 -20.19 13.83
C ILE A 130 23.19 -20.68 15.13
N THR A 131 23.25 -19.89 16.20
CA THR A 131 22.62 -20.19 17.49
C THR A 131 21.11 -20.33 17.34
N SER A 132 20.45 -19.36 16.70
CA SER A 132 19.00 -19.42 16.44
C SER A 132 18.65 -20.63 15.56
N LEU A 133 19.43 -20.92 14.51
CA LEU A 133 19.21 -22.12 13.69
C LEU A 133 19.36 -23.43 14.49
N ALA A 134 20.30 -23.48 15.44
CA ALA A 134 20.52 -24.67 16.25
C ALA A 134 19.40 -24.87 17.30
N GLU A 135 18.93 -23.78 17.92
CA GLU A 135 17.77 -23.76 18.82
C GLU A 135 16.48 -24.16 18.10
N GLU A 136 16.25 -23.63 16.89
CA GLU A 136 15.07 -23.97 16.06
C GLU A 136 15.06 -25.44 15.64
N ARG A 137 16.23 -26.04 15.38
CA ARG A 137 16.34 -27.45 14.99
C ARG A 137 16.02 -28.40 16.13
N ASN A 138 16.47 -28.05 17.35
CA ASN A 138 16.28 -28.79 18.60
C ASN A 138 16.47 -30.32 18.45
N ASP A 139 17.50 -30.74 17.70
CA ASP A 139 17.89 -32.13 17.53
C ASP A 139 19.26 -32.39 18.17
N SER A 140 19.68 -33.65 18.22
CA SER A 140 20.99 -34.00 18.81
C SER A 140 22.15 -33.27 18.12
N TRP A 141 22.01 -32.97 16.82
CA TRP A 141 23.02 -32.24 16.08
C TRP A 141 23.05 -30.75 16.43
N GLY A 142 21.88 -30.10 16.58
CA GLY A 142 21.76 -28.72 17.01
C GLY A 142 22.23 -28.50 18.45
N ASN A 143 21.85 -29.37 19.36
CA ASN A 143 22.27 -29.29 20.76
C ASN A 143 23.79 -29.45 20.93
N GLU A 144 24.40 -30.35 20.14
CA GLU A 144 25.86 -30.53 20.13
C GLU A 144 26.60 -29.28 19.61
N VAL A 145 26.02 -28.59 18.62
CA VAL A 145 26.57 -27.33 18.08
C VAL A 145 26.44 -26.20 19.09
N LEU A 146 25.29 -26.08 19.78
CA LEU A 146 25.08 -25.10 20.85
C LEU A 146 26.07 -25.30 21.99
N LEU A 147 26.26 -26.54 22.44
CA LEU A 147 27.22 -26.86 23.49
C LEU A 147 28.64 -26.42 23.10
N ARG A 148 29.08 -26.72 21.87
CA ARG A 148 30.43 -26.33 21.38
C ARG A 148 30.60 -24.81 21.21
N ILE A 149 29.52 -24.09 20.89
CA ILE A 149 29.53 -22.63 20.77
C ILE A 149 29.55 -21.97 22.16
N GLN A 150 28.71 -22.46 23.08
CA GLN A 150 28.54 -21.91 24.43
C GLN A 150 29.74 -22.16 25.35
N THR A 151 30.59 -23.14 25.04
CA THR A 151 31.84 -23.38 25.79
C THR A 151 32.87 -22.26 25.63
N GLU A 152 32.72 -21.38 24.64
CA GLU A 152 33.66 -20.29 24.36
C GLU A 152 32.93 -18.94 24.34
N GLN A 153 33.42 -17.99 25.15
CA GLN A 153 32.72 -16.73 25.41
C GLN A 153 32.79 -15.74 24.22
N ASP A 154 33.85 -15.83 23.41
CA ASP A 154 34.01 -15.04 22.17
C ASP A 154 34.64 -15.88 21.05
N LEU A 155 33.79 -16.32 20.12
CA LEU A 155 34.18 -17.18 18.99
C LEU A 155 35.02 -16.47 17.93
N VAL A 156 34.93 -15.13 17.82
CA VAL A 156 35.74 -14.36 16.87
C VAL A 156 37.17 -14.32 17.37
N SER A 157 37.35 -14.02 18.66
CA SER A 157 38.66 -14.06 19.32
C SER A 157 39.26 -15.47 19.37
N ALA A 158 38.43 -16.51 19.52
CA ALA A 158 38.88 -17.91 19.51
C ALA A 158 39.23 -18.45 18.10
N GLU A 159 39.09 -17.64 17.05
CA GLU A 159 39.27 -18.02 15.63
C GLU A 159 38.45 -19.27 15.23
N ALA A 160 37.21 -19.36 15.69
CA ALA A 160 36.35 -20.52 15.44
C ALA A 160 36.21 -20.82 13.94
N LYS A 161 36.27 -22.10 13.55
CA LYS A 161 36.22 -22.53 12.15
C LYS A 161 35.06 -23.47 11.87
N TYR A 162 34.56 -23.43 10.64
CA TYR A 162 33.59 -24.43 10.17
C TYR A 162 33.72 -24.74 8.68
N HIS A 163 33.35 -25.96 8.28
CA HIS A 163 33.21 -26.32 6.88
C HIS A 163 31.97 -25.66 6.28
N THR A 164 32.11 -25.02 5.11
CA THR A 164 31.02 -24.34 4.41
C THR A 164 29.86 -25.30 4.11
N GLU A 165 30.19 -26.52 3.67
CA GLU A 165 29.20 -27.57 3.39
C GLU A 165 28.44 -28.01 4.64
N CYS A 166 29.11 -28.09 5.81
CA CYS A 166 28.45 -28.47 7.05
C CYS A 166 27.42 -27.41 7.47
N PHE A 167 27.72 -26.12 7.29
CA PHE A 167 26.76 -25.05 7.53
C PHE A 167 25.56 -25.11 6.57
N LEU A 168 25.79 -25.36 5.28
CA LEU A 168 24.71 -25.49 4.29
C LEU A 168 23.79 -26.68 4.59
N GLN A 169 24.36 -27.82 5.01
CA GLN A 169 23.58 -29.00 5.43
C GLN A 169 22.81 -28.75 6.71
N PHE A 170 23.42 -28.05 7.67
CA PHE A 170 22.78 -27.66 8.91
C PHE A 170 21.60 -26.72 8.68
N GLN A 171 21.70 -25.80 7.71
CA GLN A 171 20.60 -24.91 7.33
C GLN A 171 19.44 -25.66 6.61
N LYS A 172 19.76 -26.58 5.68
CA LYS A 172 18.74 -27.34 4.93
C LYS A 172 17.84 -28.19 5.82
N GLY A 173 18.41 -28.93 6.78
CA GLY A 173 17.60 -29.79 7.64
C GLY A 173 16.69 -29.02 8.63
N ALA A 174 16.99 -27.75 8.93
CA ALA A 174 16.12 -26.87 9.72
C ALA A 174 14.90 -26.45 8.90
N GLN A 175 15.13 -26.12 7.62
CA GLN A 175 14.10 -25.74 6.67
C GLN A 175 13.13 -26.91 6.35
N GLU A 176 13.62 -28.15 6.29
CA GLU A 176 12.76 -29.32 6.06
C GLU A 176 11.80 -29.59 7.23
N ARG A 177 12.21 -29.36 8.49
CA ARG A 177 11.33 -29.49 9.66
C ARG A 177 10.35 -28.33 9.85
N SER A 178 10.75 -27.10 9.50
CA SER A 178 9.89 -25.91 9.47
C SER A 178 8.61 -26.11 8.60
N THR A 179 8.66 -27.00 7.60
CA THR A 179 7.49 -27.29 6.74
C THR A 179 6.45 -28.25 7.33
N ARG A 180 6.66 -28.78 8.55
CA ARG A 180 5.68 -29.63 9.25
C ARG A 180 5.12 -28.97 10.52
N SER A 181 4.46 -27.83 10.39
CA SER A 181 3.55 -27.32 11.45
C SER A 181 2.09 -27.53 11.05
N LYS A 182 1.31 -28.19 11.93
CA LYS A 182 -0.14 -28.37 11.81
C LYS A 182 -0.85 -27.01 11.78
N GLY A 183 -1.49 -26.68 10.65
CA GLY A 183 -2.26 -25.46 10.38
C GLY A 183 -2.50 -25.27 8.87
N ARG A 184 -3.51 -24.47 8.48
CA ARG A 184 -4.04 -24.28 7.10
C ARG A 184 -2.95 -24.17 6.00
N PRO A 185 -3.12 -24.74 4.78
CA PRO A 185 -2.03 -24.90 3.79
C PRO A 185 -1.34 -23.59 3.37
N ARG A 186 -0.02 -23.65 3.20
CA ARG A 186 0.89 -22.52 2.87
C ARG A 186 0.56 -21.83 1.55
N GLU A 187 0.06 -22.56 0.56
CA GLU A 187 -0.40 -22.01 -0.72
C GLU A 187 -1.65 -21.13 -0.56
N ALA A 188 -2.53 -21.43 0.40
CA ALA A 188 -3.80 -20.71 0.56
C ALA A 188 -3.57 -19.25 1.02
N ARG A 189 -2.58 -18.99 1.88
CA ARG A 189 -2.26 -17.64 2.35
C ARG A 189 -1.61 -16.77 1.27
N LYS A 190 -0.76 -17.35 0.41
CA LYS A 190 -0.18 -16.65 -0.73
C LYS A 190 -1.24 -16.31 -1.78
N GLU A 191 -2.20 -17.21 -1.96
CA GLU A 191 -3.32 -16.96 -2.86
C GLU A 191 -4.28 -15.92 -2.28
N GLU A 192 -4.51 -15.92 -0.97
CA GLU A 192 -5.30 -14.90 -0.27
C GLU A 192 -4.62 -13.52 -0.32
N ALA A 193 -3.32 -13.42 -0.04
CA ALA A 193 -2.57 -12.16 -0.16
C ALA A 193 -2.53 -11.65 -1.62
N PHE A 194 -2.41 -12.55 -2.60
CA PHE A 194 -2.49 -12.20 -4.02
C PHE A 194 -3.90 -11.77 -4.41
N TYR A 195 -4.95 -12.43 -3.89
CA TYR A 195 -6.34 -12.04 -4.10
C TYR A 195 -6.65 -10.67 -3.51
N ILE A 196 -6.16 -10.38 -2.30
CA ILE A 196 -6.28 -9.06 -1.67
C ILE A 196 -5.60 -7.99 -2.52
N LEU A 197 -4.43 -8.29 -3.10
CA LEU A 197 -3.77 -7.37 -4.04
C LEU A 197 -4.54 -7.19 -5.35
N CYS A 198 -5.09 -8.27 -5.91
CA CYS A 198 -5.91 -8.20 -7.11
C CYS A 198 -7.15 -7.34 -6.86
N ARG A 199 -7.83 -7.54 -5.73
CA ARG A 199 -8.95 -6.71 -5.30
C ARG A 199 -8.53 -5.26 -5.10
N PHE A 200 -7.39 -5.01 -4.44
CA PHE A 200 -6.82 -3.67 -4.31
C PHE A 200 -6.56 -3.02 -5.69
N LEU A 201 -6.03 -3.76 -6.65
CA LEU A 201 -5.80 -3.26 -8.02
C LEU A 201 -7.10 -3.07 -8.81
N GLU A 202 -8.15 -3.83 -8.50
CA GLU A 202 -9.50 -3.64 -9.06
C GLU A 202 -10.20 -2.41 -8.45
N GLU A 203 -9.97 -2.14 -7.16
CA GLU A 203 -10.46 -0.96 -6.42
C GLU A 203 -9.66 0.31 -6.74
N ASN A 204 -8.42 0.17 -7.25
CA ASN A 204 -7.50 1.26 -7.57
C ASN A 204 -7.00 1.19 -9.02
N ASP A 205 -7.89 0.82 -9.94
CA ASP A 205 -7.58 0.58 -11.37
C ASP A 205 -7.03 1.81 -12.12
N GLU A 206 -7.24 3.00 -11.56
CA GLU A 206 -6.86 4.29 -12.13
C GLU A 206 -5.48 4.79 -11.67
N CYS A 207 -4.92 4.16 -10.65
CA CYS A 207 -3.62 4.47 -10.09
C CYS A 207 -2.51 3.69 -10.82
N GLN A 208 -1.36 4.35 -11.02
CA GLN A 208 -0.16 3.73 -11.56
C GLN A 208 0.77 3.40 -10.39
N PHE A 209 1.05 2.11 -10.20
CA PHE A 209 1.89 1.64 -9.11
C PHE A 209 3.20 1.10 -9.65
N SER A 210 4.30 1.36 -8.97
CA SER A 210 5.54 0.63 -9.24
C SER A 210 5.41 -0.82 -8.75
N LEU A 211 6.11 -1.74 -9.43
CA LEU A 211 6.22 -3.12 -8.95
C LEU A 211 6.82 -3.23 -7.54
N GLY A 212 7.57 -2.21 -7.10
CA GLY A 212 8.12 -2.12 -5.75
C GLY A 212 7.06 -1.81 -4.70
N GLU A 213 6.17 -0.86 -4.97
CA GLU A 213 5.06 -0.51 -4.07
C GLU A 213 4.08 -1.66 -3.92
N LEU A 214 3.66 -2.27 -5.03
CA LEU A 214 2.77 -3.44 -4.99
C LEU A 214 3.42 -4.61 -4.24
N LYS A 215 4.73 -4.83 -4.43
CA LYS A 215 5.47 -5.83 -3.69
C LYS A 215 5.47 -5.52 -2.18
N ASN A 216 5.73 -4.27 -1.79
CA ASN A 216 5.74 -3.87 -0.39
C ASN A 216 4.36 -4.01 0.25
N GLN A 217 3.31 -3.69 -0.50
CA GLN A 217 1.93 -3.79 -0.04
C GLN A 217 1.48 -5.23 0.19
N VAL A 218 1.79 -6.14 -0.73
CA VAL A 218 1.51 -7.57 -0.54
C VAL A 218 2.35 -8.12 0.61
N ASN A 219 3.59 -7.65 0.72
CA ASN A 219 4.50 -8.14 1.75
C ASN A 219 4.16 -7.59 3.15
N ALA A 220 3.50 -6.44 3.24
CA ALA A 220 2.98 -5.91 4.50
C ALA A 220 1.88 -6.79 5.10
N SER A 221 1.28 -7.67 4.30
CA SER A 221 0.32 -8.68 4.77
C SER A 221 0.97 -9.96 5.31
N PHE A 222 2.30 -10.08 5.29
CA PHE A 222 3.04 -11.18 5.92
C PHE A 222 3.72 -10.72 7.21
N ASN A 223 3.66 -11.55 8.26
CA ASN A 223 4.54 -11.37 9.42
C ASN A 223 5.96 -11.75 9.01
N GLN A 224 6.94 -10.95 9.45
CA GLN A 224 8.36 -11.07 9.10
C GLN A 224 8.87 -12.49 9.40
N ASP A 225 8.98 -13.33 8.37
CA ASP A 225 10.24 -13.93 7.90
C ASP A 225 9.97 -14.93 6.76
N ASN A 226 10.66 -14.72 5.62
CA ASN A 226 10.70 -15.56 4.42
C ASN A 226 9.49 -15.64 3.46
N GLU A 227 8.46 -14.81 3.58
CA GLU A 227 7.40 -14.73 2.56
C GLU A 227 7.43 -13.40 1.79
N SER A 228 7.92 -13.43 0.55
CA SER A 228 7.79 -12.28 -0.36
C SER A 228 7.54 -12.69 -1.81
N PHE A 229 6.67 -11.94 -2.49
CA PHE A 229 6.59 -12.04 -3.95
C PHE A 229 7.84 -11.38 -4.56
N THR A 230 8.55 -12.09 -5.44
CA THR A 230 9.56 -11.42 -6.28
C THR A 230 8.83 -10.54 -7.30
N SER A 231 9.43 -9.41 -7.70
CA SER A 231 8.83 -8.53 -8.71
C SER A 231 8.55 -9.25 -10.03
N ARG A 232 9.34 -10.28 -10.36
CA ARG A 232 9.14 -11.13 -11.54
C ARG A 232 7.94 -12.06 -11.38
N THR A 233 7.80 -12.72 -10.23
CA THR A 233 6.66 -13.62 -9.94
C THR A 233 5.36 -12.84 -9.84
N LEU A 234 5.38 -11.67 -9.20
CA LEU A 234 4.23 -10.79 -9.06
C LEU A 234 3.75 -10.29 -10.42
N LYS A 235 4.66 -9.78 -11.25
CA LYS A 235 4.36 -9.34 -12.62
C LYS A 235 3.73 -10.47 -13.44
N SER A 236 4.33 -11.67 -13.41
CA SER A 236 3.81 -12.82 -14.16
C SER A 236 2.40 -13.23 -13.72
N ARG A 237 2.15 -13.27 -12.41
CA ARG A 237 0.82 -13.59 -11.87
C ARG A 237 -0.22 -12.52 -12.19
N LEU A 238 0.12 -11.24 -12.06
CA LEU A 238 -0.77 -10.12 -12.45
C LEU A 238 -1.08 -10.15 -13.95
N GLN A 239 -0.09 -10.42 -14.80
CA GLN A 239 -0.28 -10.56 -16.24
C GLN A 239 -1.21 -11.74 -16.56
N LYS A 240 -1.10 -12.85 -15.82
CA LYS A 240 -1.99 -14.01 -15.97
C LYS A 240 -3.42 -13.74 -15.51
N GLN A 241 -3.59 -12.97 -14.42
CA GLN A 241 -4.90 -12.65 -13.86
C GLN A 241 -5.66 -11.61 -14.71
N PHE A 242 -4.97 -10.58 -15.19
CA PHE A 242 -5.60 -9.42 -15.84
C PHE A 242 -5.40 -9.36 -17.35
N GLY A 243 -4.49 -10.15 -17.92
CA GLY A 243 -4.27 -10.25 -19.37
C GLY A 243 -4.00 -8.89 -20.02
N ASP A 244 -4.74 -8.60 -21.10
CA ASP A 244 -4.67 -7.33 -21.85
C ASP A 244 -5.20 -6.12 -21.07
N ASN A 245 -5.88 -6.35 -19.94
CA ASN A 245 -6.40 -5.31 -19.07
C ASN A 245 -5.34 -4.82 -18.06
N LEU A 246 -4.05 -5.03 -18.34
CA LEU A 246 -2.91 -4.63 -17.52
C LEU A 246 -1.82 -3.98 -18.39
N ILE A 247 -1.58 -2.69 -18.22
CA ILE A 247 -0.56 -1.93 -18.91
C ILE A 247 0.71 -1.89 -18.05
N VAL A 248 1.84 -2.33 -18.62
CA VAL A 248 3.15 -2.27 -17.98
C VAL A 248 4.03 -1.25 -18.70
N THR A 249 4.26 -0.09 -18.09
CA THR A 249 5.17 0.93 -18.61
C THR A 249 6.56 0.73 -18.03
N THR A 250 7.59 0.74 -18.88
CA THR A 250 8.99 0.65 -18.45
C THR A 250 9.67 2.00 -18.65
N LEU A 251 10.04 2.65 -17.55
CA LEU A 251 10.86 3.86 -17.56
C LEU A 251 12.33 3.44 -17.49
N ARG A 252 13.15 3.95 -18.41
CA ARG A 252 14.60 3.79 -18.36
C ARG A 252 15.19 5.10 -17.85
N ASP A 253 15.84 5.02 -16.70
CA ASP A 253 16.51 6.18 -16.12
C ASP A 253 17.90 5.75 -15.63
N HIS A 254 18.94 6.44 -16.09
CA HIS A 254 20.35 6.21 -15.72
C HIS A 254 20.76 4.72 -15.55
N GLY A 255 20.47 3.88 -16.54
CA GLY A 255 20.88 2.47 -16.55
C GLY A 255 20.06 1.51 -15.67
N ARG A 256 19.02 1.98 -14.97
CA ARG A 256 18.05 1.13 -14.24
C ARG A 256 16.68 1.17 -14.92
N SER A 257 16.08 -0.01 -15.13
CA SER A 257 14.71 -0.13 -15.64
C SER A 257 13.72 -0.18 -14.48
N ARG A 258 12.79 0.77 -14.42
CA ARG A 258 11.71 0.80 -13.42
C ARG A 258 10.39 0.48 -14.12
N HIS A 259 9.68 -0.52 -13.61
CA HIS A 259 8.39 -0.94 -14.19
C HIS A 259 7.24 -0.44 -13.33
N THR A 260 6.28 0.19 -13.98
CA THR A 260 5.02 0.60 -13.39
C THR A 260 3.86 -0.14 -14.04
N ILE A 261 2.84 -0.45 -13.25
CA ILE A 261 1.67 -1.23 -13.65
C ILE A 261 0.42 -0.37 -13.44
N LYS A 262 -0.47 -0.37 -14.44
CA LYS A 262 -1.79 0.25 -14.40
C LYS A 262 -2.82 -0.72 -15.00
N ARG A 263 -4.05 -0.77 -14.46
CA ARG A 263 -5.14 -1.53 -15.08
C ARG A 263 -5.68 -0.77 -16.30
N SER A 264 -5.99 -1.51 -17.37
CA SER A 264 -6.71 -1.00 -18.53
C SER A 264 -8.15 -1.48 -18.41
N THR A 265 -9.09 -0.56 -18.24
CA THR A 265 -10.52 -0.89 -18.17
C THR A 265 -11.06 -1.15 -19.58
N LYS A 266 -11.17 -2.41 -19.99
CA LYS A 266 -12.24 -2.80 -20.93
C LYS A 266 -13.52 -2.95 -20.12
N LEU A 267 -14.55 -2.20 -20.52
CA LEU A 267 -15.82 -2.08 -19.82
C LEU A 267 -16.58 -3.41 -19.90
N VAL A 268 -16.83 -4.03 -18.75
CA VAL A 268 -17.86 -5.05 -18.61
C VAL A 268 -18.97 -4.42 -17.77
N LYS A 269 -20.17 -4.35 -18.35
CA LYS A 269 -21.40 -3.94 -17.65
C LYS A 269 -21.68 -4.94 -16.54
N ALA A 270 -21.88 -4.44 -15.33
CA ALA A 270 -22.65 -5.14 -14.31
C ALA A 270 -23.91 -4.31 -14.11
N ASP A 271 -25.04 -4.84 -14.58
CA ASP A 271 -26.35 -4.25 -14.37
C ASP A 271 -26.65 -4.30 -12.87
N VAL A 272 -26.79 -3.13 -12.26
CA VAL A 272 -27.50 -2.98 -10.98
C VAL A 272 -28.64 -2.02 -11.27
N THR A 273 -29.82 -2.62 -11.36
CA THR A 273 -31.11 -1.98 -11.62
C THR A 273 -31.40 -0.91 -10.57
N GLY A 274 -31.48 0.33 -11.02
CA GLY A 274 -32.01 1.49 -10.32
C GLY A 274 -32.16 2.59 -11.37
N GLU A 275 -33.37 2.70 -11.92
CA GLU A 275 -33.72 3.61 -13.01
C GLU A 275 -33.40 5.07 -12.67
N PHE A 276 -32.30 5.59 -13.20
CA PHE A 276 -32.07 7.03 -13.35
C PHE A 276 -31.27 7.27 -14.64
N GLY A 277 -31.98 7.67 -15.70
CA GLY A 277 -31.47 8.36 -16.90
C GLY A 277 -30.53 7.58 -17.84
N GLU A 278 -31.09 6.83 -18.79
CA GLU A 278 -30.38 6.15 -19.89
C GLU A 278 -29.68 7.07 -20.93
N ASN A 279 -29.31 8.31 -20.60
CA ASN A 279 -28.92 9.33 -21.58
C ASN A 279 -27.52 9.95 -21.36
N TYR A 280 -26.52 9.19 -20.90
CA TYR A 280 -25.13 9.66 -20.89
C TYR A 280 -24.30 8.98 -21.98
N GLU A 281 -23.81 9.78 -22.93
CA GLU A 281 -22.84 9.30 -23.91
C GLU A 281 -21.46 9.12 -23.26
N ARG A 282 -20.84 7.96 -23.51
CA ARG A 282 -19.50 7.66 -23.01
C ARG A 282 -18.48 8.55 -23.72
N THR A 283 -17.85 9.46 -22.99
CA THR A 283 -16.76 10.29 -23.50
C THR A 283 -15.42 9.53 -23.56
N ARG A 284 -14.51 10.00 -24.42
CA ARG A 284 -13.17 9.40 -24.61
C ARG A 284 -12.13 10.15 -23.77
N ILE A 285 -11.22 9.41 -23.14
CA ILE A 285 -10.05 9.96 -22.46
C ILE A 285 -8.85 9.87 -23.41
N GLU A 286 -8.24 11.01 -23.70
CA GLU A 286 -7.09 11.11 -24.58
C GLU A 286 -5.89 11.76 -23.89
N ILE A 287 -4.69 11.42 -24.35
CA ILE A 287 -3.46 12.10 -23.96
C ILE A 287 -3.31 13.28 -24.92
N LEU A 288 -3.29 14.49 -24.37
CA LEU A 288 -3.12 15.71 -25.15
C LEU A 288 -1.66 15.95 -25.52
N PRO A 289 -1.39 16.73 -26.59
CA PRO A 289 -0.02 17.12 -26.96
C PRO A 289 0.73 17.79 -25.80
N PHE A 290 2.03 17.52 -25.70
CA PHE A 290 2.88 18.09 -24.66
C PHE A 290 3.25 19.54 -24.96
N ILE A 291 3.10 20.42 -23.97
CA ILE A 291 3.67 21.76 -23.99
C ILE A 291 5.03 21.70 -23.30
N ASN A 292 6.11 21.88 -24.06
CA ASN A 292 7.48 21.77 -23.55
C ASN A 292 7.96 23.09 -22.90
N LEU A 293 7.20 23.59 -21.90
CA LEU A 293 7.47 24.79 -21.13
C LEU A 293 6.91 24.63 -19.70
N GLN A 294 7.39 25.46 -18.77
CA GLN A 294 6.91 25.44 -17.38
C GLN A 294 5.41 25.77 -17.31
N PRO A 295 4.58 25.02 -16.54
CA PRO A 295 3.13 25.26 -16.48
C PRO A 295 2.73 26.68 -16.05
N THR A 296 3.58 27.34 -15.26
CA THR A 296 3.35 28.70 -14.76
C THR A 296 3.71 29.79 -15.77
N ASN A 297 4.31 29.44 -16.92
CA ASN A 297 4.63 30.37 -17.99
C ASN A 297 3.34 30.81 -18.70
N PRO A 298 3.09 32.13 -18.87
CA PRO A 298 1.91 32.63 -19.57
C PRO A 298 1.71 32.03 -20.97
N SER A 299 2.79 31.81 -21.73
CA SER A 299 2.71 31.17 -23.04
C SER A 299 2.19 29.73 -22.95
N SER A 300 2.57 28.98 -21.92
CA SER A 300 2.06 27.62 -21.70
C SER A 300 0.57 27.61 -21.41
N ILE A 301 0.13 28.52 -20.54
CA ILE A 301 -1.28 28.67 -20.19
C ILE A 301 -2.07 29.06 -21.45
N TYR A 302 -1.61 30.08 -22.17
CA TYR A 302 -2.24 30.55 -23.40
C TYR A 302 -2.35 29.47 -24.47
N THR A 303 -1.28 28.72 -24.73
CA THR A 303 -1.31 27.58 -25.68
C THR A 303 -2.32 26.52 -25.27
N ALA A 304 -2.41 26.17 -23.97
CA ALA A 304 -3.38 25.21 -23.48
C ALA A 304 -4.83 25.71 -23.62
N LEU A 305 -5.07 26.99 -23.33
CA LEU A 305 -6.38 27.64 -23.45
C LEU A 305 -6.85 27.68 -24.92
N ASN A 306 -5.97 28.10 -25.84
CA ASN A 306 -6.28 28.12 -27.27
C ASN A 306 -6.60 26.73 -27.80
N PHE A 307 -5.79 25.73 -27.43
CA PHE A 307 -6.06 24.35 -27.82
C PHE A 307 -7.43 23.88 -27.29
N ALA A 308 -7.73 24.12 -26.01
CA ALA A 308 -9.01 23.73 -25.43
C ALA A 308 -10.19 24.43 -26.13
N ARG A 309 -10.06 25.73 -26.43
CA ARG A 309 -11.08 26.51 -27.14
C ARG A 309 -11.32 25.98 -28.55
N GLU A 310 -10.26 25.70 -29.29
CA GLU A 310 -10.34 25.13 -30.63
C GLU A 310 -11.03 23.77 -30.62
N GLN A 311 -10.67 22.88 -29.69
CA GLN A 311 -11.33 21.58 -29.55
C GLN A 311 -12.82 21.72 -29.19
N SER A 312 -13.17 22.61 -28.27
CA SER A 312 -14.57 22.91 -27.94
C SER A 312 -15.35 23.38 -29.17
N SER A 313 -14.79 24.28 -29.98
CA SER A 313 -15.41 24.74 -31.23
C SER A 313 -15.63 23.60 -32.23
N LEU A 314 -14.64 22.71 -32.41
CA LEU A 314 -14.75 21.55 -33.31
C LEU A 314 -15.86 20.58 -32.90
N HIS A 315 -16.20 20.53 -31.61
CA HIS A 315 -17.30 19.75 -31.07
C HIS A 315 -18.63 20.52 -30.99
N GLY A 316 -18.70 21.73 -31.56
CA GLY A 316 -19.91 22.55 -31.56
C GLY A 316 -20.28 23.11 -30.19
N MET A 317 -19.33 23.14 -29.25
CA MET A 317 -19.53 23.75 -27.93
C MET A 317 -19.25 25.25 -28.01
N GLU A 318 -20.20 26.06 -27.57
CA GLU A 318 -20.06 27.51 -27.52
C GLU A 318 -19.17 27.92 -26.33
N THR A 319 -19.37 27.23 -25.19
CA THR A 319 -18.62 27.46 -23.96
C THR A 319 -17.55 26.39 -23.73
N CYS A 320 -16.31 26.83 -23.45
CA CYS A 320 -15.19 25.96 -23.11
C CYS A 320 -14.85 26.07 -21.62
N PHE A 321 -15.06 25.00 -20.85
CA PHE A 321 -14.67 24.98 -19.43
C PHE A 321 -13.26 24.43 -19.25
N VAL A 322 -12.41 25.22 -18.61
CA VAL A 322 -11.06 24.83 -18.19
C VAL A 322 -10.95 24.97 -16.68
N THR A 323 -10.27 24.06 -16.00
CA THR A 323 -10.10 24.15 -14.55
C THR A 323 -8.62 24.20 -14.21
N PHE A 324 -8.23 25.08 -13.30
CA PHE A 324 -6.85 25.23 -12.82
C PHE A 324 -6.75 25.24 -11.30
N ASP A 325 -5.58 24.92 -10.75
CA ASP A 325 -5.24 25.23 -9.36
C ASP A 325 -5.17 26.75 -9.14
N GLN A 326 -5.12 27.20 -7.89
CA GLN A 326 -5.26 28.62 -7.57
C GLN A 326 -4.24 29.54 -8.29
N PRO A 327 -2.93 29.21 -8.34
CA PRO A 327 -1.94 30.07 -9.00
C PRO A 327 -2.14 30.16 -10.52
N LEU A 328 -2.47 29.06 -11.17
CA LEU A 328 -2.72 29.04 -12.61
C LEU A 328 -4.08 29.68 -12.94
N ASN A 329 -5.10 29.46 -12.10
CA ASN A 329 -6.42 30.04 -12.25
C ASN A 329 -6.37 31.57 -12.33
N ALA A 330 -5.62 32.22 -11.43
CA ALA A 330 -5.46 33.68 -11.44
C ALA A 330 -4.87 34.19 -12.77
N LYS A 331 -3.79 33.57 -13.24
CA LYS A 331 -3.15 33.91 -14.52
C LYS A 331 -4.05 33.63 -15.72
N SER A 332 -4.75 32.51 -15.72
CA SER A 332 -5.67 32.13 -16.80
C SER A 332 -6.82 33.11 -16.94
N ILE A 333 -7.37 33.62 -15.83
CA ILE A 333 -8.44 34.63 -15.87
C ILE A 333 -7.96 35.92 -16.54
N GLU A 334 -6.76 36.40 -16.20
CA GLU A 334 -6.17 37.59 -16.82
C GLU A 334 -5.93 37.40 -18.33
N ILE A 335 -5.42 36.23 -18.72
CA ILE A 335 -5.18 35.88 -20.13
C ILE A 335 -6.50 35.83 -20.92
N VAL A 336 -7.52 35.13 -20.40
CA VAL A 336 -8.84 35.05 -21.06
C VAL A 336 -9.49 36.43 -21.19
N ALA A 337 -9.34 37.29 -20.18
CA ALA A 337 -9.90 38.64 -20.23
C ALA A 337 -9.18 39.56 -21.23
N SER A 338 -7.97 39.22 -21.66
CA SER A 338 -7.12 40.07 -22.52
C SER A 338 -7.16 39.71 -24.01
N ASP A 339 -7.77 38.58 -24.39
CA ASP A 339 -7.75 38.08 -25.77
C ASP A 339 -9.15 37.66 -26.23
N GLU A 340 -9.65 38.32 -27.29
CA GLU A 340 -10.94 38.04 -27.91
C GLU A 340 -11.05 36.61 -28.46
N ILE A 341 -9.93 35.98 -28.86
CA ILE A 341 -9.90 34.59 -29.35
C ILE A 341 -10.38 33.62 -28.26
N LEU A 342 -10.12 33.95 -27.00
CA LEU A 342 -10.51 33.17 -25.83
C LEU A 342 -11.93 33.48 -25.34
N GLN A 343 -12.70 34.28 -26.08
CA GLN A 343 -14.11 34.51 -25.76
C GLN A 343 -14.89 33.19 -25.78
N GLY A 344 -15.66 32.96 -24.72
CA GLY A 344 -16.37 31.69 -24.46
C GLY A 344 -15.58 30.70 -23.59
N VAL A 345 -14.33 30.99 -23.23
CA VAL A 345 -13.58 30.19 -22.23
C VAL A 345 -13.98 30.60 -20.81
N VAL A 346 -14.42 29.63 -20.01
CA VAL A 346 -14.74 29.80 -18.59
C VAL A 346 -13.71 29.10 -17.74
N VAL A 347 -12.96 29.88 -16.96
CA VAL A 347 -11.91 29.37 -16.06
C VAL A 347 -12.51 29.02 -14.69
N ARG A 348 -12.50 27.74 -14.34
CA ARG A 348 -12.95 27.22 -13.04
C ARG A 348 -11.79 27.10 -12.05
N LEU A 349 -12.10 27.34 -10.78
CA LEU A 349 -11.19 27.09 -9.67
C LEU A 349 -11.20 25.60 -9.32
N GLY A 350 -10.03 24.98 -9.19
CA GLY A 350 -9.88 23.56 -8.91
C GLY A 350 -10.42 23.17 -7.54
N GLY A 351 -11.55 22.45 -7.51
CA GLY A 351 -12.23 22.06 -6.27
C GLY A 351 -11.37 21.21 -5.32
N PHE A 352 -10.43 20.41 -5.85
CA PHE A 352 -9.49 19.66 -5.00
C PHE A 352 -8.58 20.54 -4.17
N TYR A 353 -7.89 21.46 -4.83
CA TYR A 353 -6.96 22.36 -4.15
C TYR A 353 -7.72 23.34 -3.26
N LEU A 354 -8.93 23.73 -3.63
CA LEU A 354 -9.83 24.51 -2.78
C LEU A 354 -10.17 23.76 -1.49
N LEU A 355 -10.63 22.50 -1.59
CA LEU A 355 -10.99 21.69 -0.43
C LEU A 355 -9.77 21.33 0.44
N MET A 356 -8.64 21.01 -0.19
CA MET A 356 -7.36 20.80 0.50
C MET A 356 -6.97 22.03 1.34
N SER A 357 -7.05 23.22 0.73
CA SER A 357 -6.74 24.48 1.40
C SER A 357 -7.77 24.83 2.48
N PHE A 358 -9.03 24.45 2.27
CA PHE A 358 -10.07 24.62 3.28
C PHE A 358 -9.79 23.74 4.51
N MET A 359 -9.44 22.46 4.33
CA MET A 359 -9.00 21.60 5.44
C MET A 359 -7.78 22.19 6.16
N GLY A 360 -6.82 22.76 5.42
CA GLY A 360 -5.71 23.50 6.02
C GLY A 360 -6.14 24.72 6.85
N SER A 361 -7.20 25.43 6.43
CA SER A 361 -7.79 26.53 7.21
C SER A 361 -8.42 26.02 8.51
N VAL A 362 -9.14 24.88 8.43
CA VAL A 362 -9.70 24.21 9.62
C VAL A 362 -8.58 23.82 10.58
N GLY A 363 -7.50 23.21 10.07
CA GLY A 363 -6.34 22.85 10.87
C GLY A 363 -5.66 24.06 11.51
N TYR A 364 -5.50 25.17 10.78
CA TYR A 364 -4.95 26.41 11.34
C TYR A 364 -5.83 26.97 12.47
N ILE A 365 -7.15 27.03 12.28
CA ILE A 365 -8.11 27.52 13.29
C ILE A 365 -8.08 26.63 14.54
N MET A 366 -7.96 25.32 14.34
CA MET A 366 -7.86 24.32 15.42
C MET A 366 -6.45 24.14 15.96
N GLY A 367 -5.47 24.91 15.46
CA GLY A 367 -4.07 24.77 15.85
C GLY A 367 -3.91 24.90 17.35
N SER A 368 -3.18 23.96 17.96
CA SER A 368 -2.94 23.88 19.41
C SER A 368 -4.20 23.69 20.27
N SER A 369 -5.36 23.38 19.68
CA SER A 369 -6.58 23.08 20.45
C SER A 369 -6.55 21.70 21.10
N GLY A 370 -5.65 20.82 20.65
CA GLY A 370 -5.60 19.40 21.00
C GLY A 370 -6.08 18.48 19.86
N LEU A 371 -6.53 19.03 18.73
CA LEU A 371 -6.87 18.25 17.53
C LEU A 371 -5.68 17.44 17.00
N GLU A 372 -4.48 18.00 17.04
CA GLU A 372 -3.24 17.32 16.64
C GLU A 372 -2.98 16.11 17.52
N VAL A 373 -3.07 16.27 18.84
CA VAL A 373 -2.85 15.20 19.83
C VAL A 373 -3.90 14.10 19.69
N LEU A 374 -5.16 14.49 19.41
CA LEU A 374 -6.21 13.54 19.07
C LEU A 374 -5.83 12.73 17.81
N TRP A 375 -5.37 13.39 16.74
CA TRP A 375 -4.98 12.67 15.53
C TRP A 375 -3.73 11.81 15.74
N GLU A 376 -2.80 12.25 16.59
CA GLU A 376 -1.59 11.49 16.96
C GLU A 376 -1.90 10.18 17.71
N SER A 377 -3.10 10.01 18.24
CA SER A 377 -3.52 8.74 18.86
C SER A 377 -3.72 7.62 17.84
N VAL A 378 -3.84 7.95 16.54
CA VAL A 378 -4.05 7.00 15.43
C VAL A 378 -2.95 7.13 14.37
N TYR A 379 -2.52 8.37 14.10
CA TYR A 379 -1.57 8.70 13.04
C TYR A 379 -0.20 9.06 13.62
N ALA A 380 0.88 8.77 12.89
CA ALA A 380 2.22 9.18 13.31
C ALA A 380 2.34 10.73 13.35
N PRO A 381 3.02 11.32 14.36
CA PRO A 381 3.13 12.78 14.50
C PRO A 381 3.65 13.51 13.26
N ALA A 382 4.65 12.94 12.57
CA ALA A 382 5.17 13.50 11.32
C ALA A 382 4.10 13.61 10.21
N SER A 383 3.16 12.67 10.17
CA SER A 383 2.03 12.70 9.23
C SER A 383 0.99 13.74 9.63
N VAL A 384 0.73 13.90 10.94
CA VAL A 384 -0.27 14.85 11.47
C VAL A 384 0.07 16.28 11.08
N VAL A 385 1.36 16.66 11.08
CA VAL A 385 1.80 17.98 10.60
C VAL A 385 1.33 18.26 9.16
N HIS A 386 1.44 17.27 8.27
CA HIS A 386 0.96 17.40 6.89
C HIS A 386 -0.56 17.29 6.77
N MET A 387 -1.23 16.61 7.69
CA MET A 387 -2.69 16.53 7.74
C MET A 387 -3.31 17.87 8.18
N MET A 388 -2.73 18.54 9.18
CA MET A 388 -3.18 19.83 9.68
C MET A 388 -3.10 20.95 8.64
N THR A 389 -2.23 20.82 7.65
CA THR A 389 -2.15 21.74 6.50
C THR A 389 -3.02 21.31 5.32
N GLY A 390 -3.73 20.18 5.42
CA GLY A 390 -4.53 19.59 4.35
C GLY A 390 -3.73 18.84 3.26
N HIS A 391 -2.39 18.97 3.21
CA HIS A 391 -1.56 18.41 2.15
C HIS A 391 -1.55 16.88 2.13
N ALA A 392 -1.68 16.23 3.30
CA ALA A 392 -1.94 14.79 3.40
C ALA A 392 -3.43 14.48 3.20
N TYR A 393 -3.98 14.87 2.05
CA TYR A 393 -5.42 14.95 1.77
C TYR A 393 -6.24 13.75 2.24
N ALA A 394 -5.83 12.52 1.89
CA ALA A 394 -6.58 11.31 2.23
C ALA A 394 -6.69 11.08 3.74
N HIS A 395 -5.55 11.22 4.44
CA HIS A 395 -5.51 11.06 5.88
C HIS A 395 -6.22 12.22 6.58
N ALA A 396 -6.03 13.46 6.12
CA ALA A 396 -6.69 14.65 6.68
C ALA A 396 -8.21 14.54 6.57
N LEU A 397 -8.74 14.19 5.39
CA LEU A 397 -10.17 14.01 5.18
C LEU A 397 -10.72 12.91 6.08
N ARG A 398 -10.06 11.73 6.14
CA ARG A 398 -10.48 10.64 7.03
C ARG A 398 -10.48 11.07 8.49
N ALA A 399 -9.42 11.72 8.96
CA ALA A 399 -9.31 12.15 10.34
C ALA A 399 -10.37 13.18 10.71
N HIS A 400 -10.66 14.15 9.83
CA HIS A 400 -11.76 15.10 10.02
C HIS A 400 -13.11 14.39 10.13
N LEU A 401 -13.41 13.45 9.23
CA LEU A 401 -14.66 12.70 9.22
C LEU A 401 -14.81 11.83 10.49
N LEU A 402 -13.78 11.08 10.89
CA LEU A 402 -13.77 10.26 12.10
C LEU A 402 -13.91 11.12 13.36
N THR A 403 -13.17 12.23 13.45
CA THR A 403 -13.29 13.19 14.57
C THR A 403 -14.73 13.71 14.66
N SER A 404 -15.33 14.04 13.52
CA SER A 404 -16.71 14.52 13.47
C SER A 404 -17.70 13.47 13.97
N VAL A 405 -17.57 12.21 13.54
CA VAL A 405 -18.43 11.12 14.02
C VAL A 405 -18.20 10.84 15.50
N ALA A 406 -16.95 10.75 15.96
CA ALA A 406 -16.63 10.53 17.37
C ALA A 406 -17.25 11.63 18.25
N ARG A 407 -17.07 12.88 17.82
CA ARG A 407 -17.59 14.03 18.54
C ARG A 407 -19.11 14.07 18.57
N PHE A 408 -19.77 13.80 17.44
CA PHE A 408 -21.22 13.70 17.38
C PHE A 408 -21.74 12.60 18.32
N THR A 409 -21.14 11.42 18.28
CA THR A 409 -21.52 10.30 19.16
C THR A 409 -21.33 10.65 20.65
N PHE A 410 -20.24 11.32 21.02
CA PHE A 410 -20.05 11.81 22.40
C PHE A 410 -21.13 12.84 22.78
N MET A 411 -21.41 13.79 21.89
CA MET A 411 -22.46 14.79 22.09
C MET A 411 -23.85 14.16 22.29
N MET A 412 -24.17 13.10 21.54
CA MET A 412 -25.38 12.31 21.70
C MET A 412 -25.51 11.67 23.09
N THR A 413 -24.39 11.37 23.77
CA THR A 413 -24.45 10.85 25.14
C THR A 413 -24.78 11.92 26.19
N GLU A 414 -24.54 13.20 25.89
CA GLU A 414 -24.81 14.34 26.78
C GLU A 414 -26.18 15.01 26.54
N MET A 415 -26.96 14.55 25.56
CA MET A 415 -28.31 15.07 25.28
C MET A 415 -29.38 14.39 26.16
N GLU A 416 -30.45 15.13 26.46
CA GLU A 416 -31.63 14.58 27.14
C GLU A 416 -32.21 13.37 26.37
N ASP A 417 -32.63 12.33 27.10
CA ASP A 417 -32.99 11.02 26.55
C ASP A 417 -34.04 11.09 25.43
N LYS A 418 -35.04 11.98 25.54
CA LYS A 418 -36.09 12.15 24.52
C LYS A 418 -35.54 12.63 23.17
N THR A 419 -34.56 13.54 23.17
CA THR A 419 -33.93 14.05 21.94
C THR A 419 -32.96 13.03 21.35
N LYS A 420 -32.28 12.29 22.22
CA LYS A 420 -31.36 11.20 21.88
C LYS A 420 -32.07 10.06 21.18
N GLU A 421 -33.25 9.67 21.65
CA GLU A 421 -34.09 8.63 21.03
C GLU A 421 -34.55 9.03 19.63
N SER A 422 -35.06 10.26 19.45
CA SER A 422 -35.50 10.75 18.13
C SER A 422 -34.35 10.83 17.11
N LEU A 423 -33.18 11.33 17.52
CA LEU A 423 -31.99 11.40 16.67
C LEU A 423 -31.37 10.03 16.40
N SER A 424 -31.41 9.09 17.36
CA SER A 424 -30.98 7.71 17.17
C SER A 424 -31.89 6.95 16.21
N ALA A 425 -33.20 7.18 16.30
CA ALA A 425 -34.17 6.67 15.34
C ALA A 425 -33.91 7.21 13.92
N LEU A 426 -33.67 8.53 13.79
CA LEU A 426 -33.29 9.15 12.51
C LEU A 426 -31.95 8.63 11.96
N HIS A 427 -30.97 8.41 12.83
CA HIS A 427 -29.67 7.87 12.43
C HIS A 427 -29.77 6.41 11.96
N LYS A 428 -30.54 5.57 12.66
CA LYS A 428 -30.81 4.17 12.26
C LYS A 428 -31.63 4.09 10.97
N ALA A 429 -32.58 5.01 10.78
CA ALA A 429 -33.34 5.19 9.56
C ALA A 429 -32.44 5.48 8.35
N VAL A 430 -31.54 6.47 8.49
CA VAL A 430 -30.60 6.89 7.44
C VAL A 430 -29.57 5.79 7.11
N ILE A 431 -29.04 5.09 8.13
CA ILE A 431 -28.06 4.01 7.93
C ILE A 431 -28.70 2.73 7.37
N GLY A 432 -29.94 2.44 7.74
CA GLY A 432 -30.60 1.19 7.36
C GLY A 432 -31.05 1.10 5.90
N GLN A 433 -30.89 2.17 5.09
CA GLN A 433 -31.42 2.29 3.73
C GLN A 433 -32.91 1.89 3.59
N LYS A 434 -33.65 1.85 4.71
CA LYS A 434 -35.10 1.73 4.65
C LYS A 434 -35.62 3.11 4.28
N PRO A 435 -36.51 3.23 3.28
CA PRO A 435 -37.28 4.45 3.12
C PRO A 435 -38.04 4.61 4.44
N VAL A 436 -37.60 5.57 5.23
CA VAL A 436 -38.43 6.05 6.31
C VAL A 436 -39.39 6.99 5.64
N ASP A 437 -40.68 6.68 5.78
CA ASP A 437 -41.74 7.65 5.57
C ASP A 437 -41.50 8.79 6.56
N LEU A 438 -40.64 9.73 6.13
CA LEU A 438 -40.40 11.01 6.75
C LEU A 438 -41.55 11.97 6.36
N GLU A 439 -42.79 11.46 6.31
CA GLU A 439 -43.96 12.21 5.84
C GLU A 439 -44.31 13.40 6.74
N ASP A 440 -43.76 13.46 7.95
CA ASP A 440 -44.01 14.56 8.87
C ASP A 440 -42.87 15.59 8.82
N GLU A 441 -42.86 16.41 7.76
CA GLU A 441 -41.99 17.58 7.58
C GLU A 441 -41.90 18.43 8.86
N LYS A 442 -43.02 18.49 9.60
CA LYS A 442 -43.15 19.20 10.88
C LYS A 442 -42.30 18.60 12.00
N VAL A 443 -42.17 17.27 12.06
CA VAL A 443 -41.31 16.58 13.05
C VAL A 443 -39.85 16.83 12.74
N MET A 444 -39.45 16.76 11.45
CA MET A 444 -38.08 17.05 11.03
C MET A 444 -37.71 18.51 11.34
N GLN A 445 -38.60 19.44 11.02
CA GLN A 445 -38.41 20.86 11.30
C GLN A 445 -38.27 21.12 12.81
N THR A 446 -39.11 20.49 13.64
CA THR A 446 -39.02 20.59 15.11
C THR A 446 -37.69 20.04 15.65
N LEU A 447 -37.18 18.95 15.08
CA LEU A 447 -35.89 18.37 15.48
C LEU A 447 -34.71 19.26 15.07
N ILE A 448 -34.77 19.86 13.87
CA ILE A 448 -33.78 20.83 13.39
C ILE A 448 -33.73 22.03 14.32
N GLU A 449 -34.88 22.61 14.66
CA GLU A 449 -34.98 23.77 15.55
C GLU A 449 -34.43 23.48 16.94
N LYS A 450 -34.81 22.34 17.54
CA LYS A 450 -34.28 21.91 18.84
C LYS A 450 -32.76 21.72 18.82
N ASN A 451 -32.24 21.10 17.76
CA ASN A 451 -30.79 20.91 17.60
C ASN A 451 -30.06 22.26 17.45
N GLN A 452 -30.60 23.18 16.66
CA GLN A 452 -30.04 24.53 16.50
C GLN A 452 -30.04 25.30 17.83
N GLN A 453 -31.13 25.23 18.59
CA GLN A 453 -31.21 25.87 19.90
C GLN A 453 -30.24 25.27 20.92
N TRP A 454 -30.07 23.93 20.90
CA TRP A 454 -29.08 23.24 21.73
C TRP A 454 -27.65 23.67 21.37
N ILE A 455 -27.31 23.71 20.07
CA ILE A 455 -26.00 24.15 19.58
C ILE A 455 -25.72 25.58 20.04
N LYS A 456 -26.68 26.49 19.87
CA LYS A 456 -26.55 27.89 20.30
C LYS A 456 -26.27 27.98 21.80
N THR A 457 -27.09 27.32 22.61
CA THR A 457 -26.93 27.30 24.07
C THR A 457 -25.57 26.76 24.48
N LYS A 458 -25.05 25.72 23.80
CA LYS A 458 -23.74 25.13 24.12
C LYS A 458 -22.57 26.00 23.65
N LYS A 459 -22.70 26.72 22.54
CA LYS A 459 -21.70 27.72 22.10
C LYS A 459 -21.55 28.88 23.08
N GLU A 460 -22.62 29.26 23.77
CA GLU A 460 -22.62 30.36 24.75
C GLU A 460 -22.01 29.95 26.10
N ARG A 461 -21.93 28.65 26.41
CA ARG A 461 -21.44 28.16 27.71
C ARG A 461 -19.93 28.16 27.87
N SER A 462 -19.15 28.06 26.79
CA SER A 462 -17.68 27.98 26.87
C SER A 462 -17.06 28.32 25.53
N ARG A 463 -15.98 29.11 25.54
CA ARG A 463 -15.18 29.41 24.34
C ARG A 463 -14.54 28.16 23.73
N THR A 464 -14.01 27.26 24.56
CA THR A 464 -13.48 25.96 24.09
C THR A 464 -14.58 25.12 23.45
N GLY A 465 -15.73 25.01 24.12
CA GLY A 465 -16.89 24.30 23.58
C GLY A 465 -17.36 24.88 22.24
N ARG A 466 -17.39 26.21 22.14
CA ARG A 466 -17.71 26.94 20.92
C ARG A 466 -16.74 26.64 19.77
N LEU A 467 -15.43 26.64 20.02
CA LEU A 467 -14.42 26.28 19.01
C LEU A 467 -14.67 24.88 18.44
N TRP A 468 -14.89 23.89 19.30
CA TRP A 468 -15.14 22.50 18.88
C TRP A 468 -16.51 22.28 18.20
N LEU A 469 -17.52 23.09 18.52
CA LEU A 469 -18.79 23.09 17.77
C LEU A 469 -18.63 23.75 16.40
N ASN A 470 -17.90 24.85 16.30
CA ASN A 470 -17.59 25.48 15.01
C ASN A 470 -16.75 24.55 14.11
N TYR A 471 -15.84 23.76 14.70
CA TYR A 471 -15.11 22.71 13.98
C TYR A 471 -16.06 21.71 13.31
N MET A 472 -17.11 21.27 14.02
CA MET A 472 -18.11 20.35 13.47
C MET A 472 -18.89 20.96 12.28
N GLU A 473 -19.19 22.26 12.34
CA GLU A 473 -19.80 23.00 11.23
C GLU A 473 -18.85 23.07 10.03
N GLN A 474 -17.56 23.35 10.26
CA GLN A 474 -16.54 23.37 9.20
C GLN A 474 -16.38 22.00 8.54
N VAL A 475 -16.34 20.90 9.31
CA VAL A 475 -16.31 19.54 8.74
C VAL A 475 -17.60 19.19 8.02
N SER A 476 -18.75 19.72 8.45
CA SER A 476 -20.01 19.56 7.70
C SER A 476 -19.95 20.28 6.36
N LEU A 477 -19.30 21.44 6.28
CA LEU A 477 -19.07 22.14 5.02
C LEU A 477 -18.14 21.38 4.07
N ILE A 478 -17.12 20.68 4.58
CA ILE A 478 -16.32 19.72 3.80
C ILE A 478 -17.22 18.65 3.16
N LYS A 479 -18.11 18.05 3.95
CA LYS A 479 -19.04 17.01 3.48
C LYS A 479 -19.99 17.53 2.42
N LEU A 480 -20.58 18.72 2.63
CA LEU A 480 -21.51 19.35 1.67
C LEU A 480 -20.83 19.67 0.33
N PHE A 481 -19.60 20.18 0.37
CA PHE A 481 -18.85 20.46 -0.85
C PHE A 481 -18.50 19.18 -1.61
N ILE A 482 -18.04 18.14 -0.92
CA ILE A 482 -17.81 16.82 -1.53
C ILE A 482 -19.11 16.27 -2.11
N TYR A 483 -20.22 16.38 -1.40
CA TYR A 483 -21.52 15.92 -1.87
C TYR A 483 -21.88 16.63 -3.18
N ALA A 484 -21.81 17.96 -3.22
CA ALA A 484 -22.12 18.76 -4.41
C ALA A 484 -21.31 18.35 -5.64
N GLU A 485 -19.99 18.18 -5.46
CA GLU A 485 -19.09 17.77 -6.54
C GLU A 485 -19.35 16.33 -7.01
N ARG A 486 -19.74 15.43 -6.09
CA ARG A 486 -20.05 14.04 -6.43
C ARG A 486 -21.39 13.87 -7.14
N THR A 487 -22.41 14.64 -6.72
CA THR A 487 -23.76 14.56 -7.28
C THR A 487 -23.98 15.48 -8.47
N GLY A 488 -23.08 16.43 -8.72
CA GLY A 488 -23.31 17.45 -9.74
C GLY A 488 -24.40 18.45 -9.30
N ASP A 489 -24.46 18.80 -8.01
CA ASP A 489 -25.35 19.85 -7.51
C ASP A 489 -24.65 21.22 -7.57
N TRP A 490 -25.02 22.00 -8.58
CA TRP A 490 -24.35 23.27 -8.87
C TRP A 490 -24.66 24.36 -7.82
N VAL A 491 -25.89 24.39 -7.32
CA VAL A 491 -26.33 25.39 -6.35
C VAL A 491 -25.63 25.14 -5.03
N LEU A 492 -25.58 23.88 -4.58
CA LEU A 492 -24.89 23.51 -3.36
C LEU A 492 -23.37 23.71 -3.48
N HIS A 493 -22.79 23.49 -4.65
CA HIS A 493 -21.38 23.79 -4.93
C HIS A 493 -21.05 25.26 -4.67
N LEU A 494 -21.77 26.19 -5.31
CA LEU A 494 -21.55 27.63 -5.13
C LEU A 494 -21.85 28.07 -3.69
N ASN A 495 -22.91 27.54 -3.09
CA ASN A 495 -23.28 27.82 -1.71
C ASN A 495 -22.21 27.36 -0.71
N SER A 496 -21.56 26.22 -0.98
CA SER A 496 -20.49 25.69 -0.14
C SER A 496 -19.25 26.59 -0.22
N ILE A 497 -18.86 27.01 -1.43
CA ILE A 497 -17.73 27.93 -1.63
C ILE A 497 -17.98 29.26 -0.93
N ARG A 498 -19.20 29.83 -1.07
CA ARG A 498 -19.61 31.05 -0.38
C ARG A 498 -19.43 30.96 1.13
N GLN A 499 -19.74 29.80 1.73
CA GLN A 499 -19.57 29.55 3.16
C GLN A 499 -18.11 29.27 3.56
N MET A 500 -17.24 28.84 2.63
CA MET A 500 -15.82 28.62 2.89
C MET A 500 -15.03 29.94 2.94
N ILE A 501 -15.44 30.96 2.18
CA ILE A 501 -14.73 32.25 2.07
C ILE A 501 -14.37 32.89 3.42
N PRO A 502 -15.30 33.03 4.40
CA PRO A 502 -14.97 33.59 5.71
C PRO A 502 -13.82 32.86 6.41
N TYR A 503 -13.76 31.53 6.33
CA TYR A 503 -12.71 30.77 7.00
C TYR A 503 -11.34 30.96 6.34
N PHE A 504 -11.28 31.16 5.02
CA PHE A 504 -10.03 31.53 4.35
C PHE A 504 -9.50 32.88 4.86
N HIS A 505 -10.38 33.86 5.06
CA HIS A 505 -9.99 35.14 5.67
C HIS A 505 -9.51 34.94 7.12
N ALA A 506 -10.25 34.18 7.92
CA ALA A 506 -9.91 33.92 9.32
C ALA A 506 -8.57 33.19 9.49
N ALA A 507 -8.24 32.29 8.56
CA ALA A 507 -6.96 31.56 8.55
C ALA A 507 -5.81 32.31 7.85
N GLY A 508 -6.06 33.52 7.33
CA GLY A 508 -5.05 34.29 6.60
C GLY A 508 -4.71 33.75 5.21
N LEU A 509 -5.48 32.82 4.65
CA LEU A 509 -5.32 32.31 3.27
C LEU A 509 -5.96 33.27 2.25
N LEU A 510 -5.44 34.50 2.21
CA LEU A 510 -6.02 35.61 1.43
C LEU A 510 -6.04 35.35 -0.08
N ALA A 511 -5.05 34.63 -0.61
CA ALA A 511 -5.00 34.26 -2.03
C ALA A 511 -6.19 33.35 -2.42
N TYR A 512 -6.53 32.37 -1.57
CA TYR A 512 -7.70 31.52 -1.78
C TYR A 512 -9.01 32.25 -1.51
N ALA A 513 -9.07 33.12 -0.48
CA ALA A 513 -10.24 33.96 -0.24
C ALA A 513 -10.58 34.83 -1.47
N LYS A 514 -9.55 35.45 -2.07
CA LYS A 514 -9.63 36.23 -3.32
C LYS A 514 -10.14 35.36 -4.48
N SER A 515 -9.43 34.28 -4.80
CA SER A 515 -9.77 33.43 -5.94
C SER A 515 -11.15 32.80 -5.81
N ALA A 516 -11.55 32.36 -4.61
CA ALA A 516 -12.87 31.80 -4.36
C ALA A 516 -14.00 32.84 -4.56
N ARG A 517 -13.79 34.10 -4.14
CA ARG A 517 -14.76 35.18 -4.34
C ARG A 517 -14.90 35.57 -5.81
N ILE A 518 -13.79 35.72 -6.53
CA ILE A 518 -13.80 35.99 -7.98
C ILE A 518 -14.51 34.85 -8.71
N TYR A 519 -14.17 33.61 -8.39
CA TYR A 519 -14.83 32.44 -8.94
C TYR A 519 -16.33 32.47 -8.68
N LEU A 520 -16.77 32.74 -7.46
CA LEU A 520 -18.19 32.81 -7.12
C LEU A 520 -18.95 33.85 -7.95
N GLN A 521 -18.39 35.05 -8.10
CA GLN A 521 -18.99 36.13 -8.91
C GLN A 521 -19.08 35.73 -10.40
N GLN A 522 -18.00 35.19 -10.96
CA GLN A 522 -17.97 34.74 -12.36
C GLN A 522 -18.97 33.61 -12.60
N MET A 523 -19.05 32.64 -11.68
CA MET A 523 -19.96 31.51 -11.79
C MET A 523 -21.43 31.91 -11.65
N GLN A 524 -21.74 32.92 -10.83
CA GLN A 524 -23.09 33.47 -10.72
C GLN A 524 -23.51 34.22 -11.99
N ALA A 525 -22.57 34.91 -12.65
CA ALA A 525 -22.81 35.58 -13.92
C ALA A 525 -22.93 34.61 -15.12
N LEU A 526 -22.69 33.31 -14.95
CA LEU A 526 -22.82 32.35 -16.07
C LEU A 526 -24.23 32.31 -16.63
N GLN A 527 -25.26 32.51 -15.81
CA GLN A 527 -26.64 32.51 -16.28
C GLN A 527 -26.90 33.61 -17.32
N THR A 528 -26.20 34.75 -17.24
CA THR A 528 -26.34 35.85 -18.20
C THR A 528 -25.38 35.74 -19.38
N ASN A 529 -24.26 35.04 -19.21
CA ASN A 529 -23.15 35.02 -20.17
C ASN A 529 -23.10 33.75 -21.04
N MET A 530 -23.89 32.74 -20.69
CA MET A 530 -23.90 31.43 -21.33
C MET A 530 -25.27 31.18 -21.96
N ASN A 531 -25.28 30.47 -23.10
CA ASN A 531 -26.51 30.01 -23.71
C ASN A 531 -27.35 29.20 -22.71
N GLU A 532 -28.65 29.51 -22.63
CA GLU A 532 -29.60 28.89 -21.69
C GLU A 532 -29.59 27.36 -21.76
N THR A 533 -29.43 26.80 -22.97
CA THR A 533 -29.39 25.34 -23.16
C THR A 533 -28.12 24.73 -22.57
N GLU A 534 -26.95 25.30 -22.86
CA GLU A 534 -25.69 24.80 -22.30
C GLU A 534 -25.67 25.03 -20.78
N PHE A 535 -26.19 26.16 -20.30
CA PHE A 535 -26.29 26.48 -18.87
C PHE A 535 -27.19 25.47 -18.13
N GLY A 536 -28.33 25.11 -18.72
CA GLY A 536 -29.22 24.07 -18.21
C GLY A 536 -28.50 22.73 -18.07
N LYS A 537 -27.79 22.29 -19.11
CA LYS A 537 -27.00 21.05 -19.08
C LYS A 537 -25.89 21.08 -18.04
N PHE A 538 -25.14 22.18 -17.98
CA PHE A 538 -24.03 22.34 -17.06
C PHE A 538 -24.49 22.32 -15.59
N THR A 539 -25.61 22.97 -15.29
CA THR A 539 -26.09 23.19 -13.91
C THR A 539 -27.15 22.19 -13.46
N LYS A 540 -28.26 22.08 -14.19
CA LYS A 540 -29.43 21.25 -13.81
C LYS A 540 -29.19 19.77 -14.09
N ASP A 541 -28.55 19.47 -15.21
CA ASP A 541 -28.26 18.08 -15.61
C ASP A 541 -26.93 17.57 -15.00
N GLY A 542 -26.23 18.40 -14.23
CA GLY A 542 -25.05 18.03 -13.45
C GLY A 542 -23.78 17.79 -14.29
N TYR A 543 -23.72 18.30 -15.53
CA TYR A 543 -22.58 18.07 -16.43
C TYR A 543 -21.30 18.79 -15.99
N PHE A 544 -21.36 19.67 -14.98
CA PHE A 544 -20.15 20.25 -14.39
C PHE A 544 -19.28 19.23 -13.64
N SER A 545 -19.87 18.10 -13.22
CA SER A 545 -19.18 16.99 -12.55
C SER A 545 -18.85 15.89 -13.54
N ILE A 546 -17.60 15.44 -13.54
CA ILE A 546 -17.15 14.35 -14.41
C ILE A 546 -17.48 13.01 -13.73
N ARG A 547 -18.05 12.06 -14.46
CA ARG A 547 -18.35 10.71 -13.95
C ARG A 547 -17.68 9.65 -14.82
N ARG A 548 -17.14 8.60 -14.19
CA ARG A 548 -16.55 7.43 -14.90
C ARG A 548 -17.54 6.28 -15.08
N LYS A 549 -18.51 6.17 -14.19
CA LYS A 549 -19.59 5.18 -14.22
C LYS A 549 -20.90 5.90 -13.94
N ASP A 550 -21.98 5.33 -14.44
CA ASP A 550 -23.32 5.88 -14.32
C ASP A 550 -23.93 5.61 -12.94
N ASN A 551 -23.35 6.24 -11.92
CA ASN A 551 -23.88 6.23 -10.57
C ASN A 551 -23.84 7.64 -10.00
N LEU A 552 -24.91 8.05 -9.33
CA LEU A 552 -25.08 9.39 -8.76
C LEU A 552 -23.92 9.83 -7.86
N TRP A 553 -23.35 8.90 -7.08
CA TRP A 553 -22.28 9.22 -6.14
C TRP A 553 -20.87 9.13 -6.73
N ARG A 554 -20.70 8.99 -8.06
CA ARG A 554 -19.37 8.77 -8.70
C ARG A 554 -18.79 9.99 -9.42
N GLY A 555 -19.34 11.18 -9.17
CA GLY A 555 -18.71 12.42 -9.61
C GLY A 555 -17.29 12.57 -9.05
N ILE A 556 -16.39 13.09 -9.89
CA ILE A 556 -15.02 13.46 -9.52
C ILE A 556 -14.78 14.91 -9.88
N PHE A 557 -13.87 15.53 -9.14
CA PHE A 557 -13.34 16.84 -9.46
C PHE A 557 -12.73 16.86 -10.87
N SER A 558 -12.89 17.98 -11.57
CA SER A 558 -12.35 18.16 -12.93
C SER A 558 -10.81 18.14 -12.99
N ILE A 559 -10.12 18.31 -11.85
CA ILE A 559 -8.66 18.20 -11.70
C ILE A 559 -8.30 17.11 -10.68
N ASP A 560 -7.25 16.35 -11.00
CA ASP A 560 -6.64 15.26 -10.22
C ASP A 560 -7.43 13.93 -10.25
N ARG A 561 -7.31 13.23 -11.38
CA ARG A 561 -7.86 11.89 -11.64
C ARG A 561 -7.27 10.77 -10.77
N THR A 562 -6.22 11.05 -9.99
CA THR A 562 -5.34 10.04 -9.38
C THR A 562 -5.49 9.87 -7.87
N LYS A 563 -6.07 10.83 -7.13
CA LYS A 563 -6.05 10.80 -5.65
C LYS A 563 -7.39 10.53 -4.95
N TYR A 564 -8.51 10.57 -5.68
CA TYR A 564 -9.84 10.64 -5.07
C TYR A 564 -10.58 9.32 -4.82
N HIS A 565 -10.37 8.30 -5.66
CA HIS A 565 -11.18 7.08 -5.56
C HIS A 565 -10.87 6.25 -4.30
N ALA A 566 -9.67 6.38 -3.73
CA ALA A 566 -9.25 5.58 -2.59
C ALA A 566 -9.98 5.91 -1.27
N ILE A 567 -10.63 7.06 -1.12
CA ILE A 567 -11.09 7.55 0.21
C ILE A 567 -12.59 7.32 0.44
N ALA A 568 -13.42 7.30 -0.61
CA ALA A 568 -14.87 7.18 -0.46
C ALA A 568 -15.41 5.74 -0.60
N GLU A 569 -14.67 4.85 -1.25
CA GLU A 569 -15.07 3.43 -1.40
C GLU A 569 -14.44 2.51 -0.34
N ASN A 570 -13.43 2.99 0.39
CA ASN A 570 -12.68 2.21 1.39
C ASN A 570 -12.82 2.74 2.82
N ILE A 571 -14.04 3.07 3.26
CA ILE A 571 -14.32 3.04 4.71
C ILE A 571 -14.35 1.56 5.10
N SER A 572 -13.17 1.01 5.39
CA SER A 572 -13.02 -0.37 5.85
C SER A 572 -13.62 -0.47 7.25
N THR A 573 -14.71 -1.22 7.37
CA THR A 573 -15.60 -1.20 8.54
C THR A 573 -14.98 -1.71 9.84
N SER A 574 -13.79 -2.34 9.83
CA SER A 574 -13.11 -2.76 11.07
C SER A 574 -12.04 -1.77 11.56
N ALA A 575 -11.13 -1.33 10.68
CA ALA A 575 -10.06 -0.41 11.04
C ALA A 575 -10.60 1.00 11.38
N ASP A 576 -11.56 1.49 10.60
CA ASP A 576 -12.20 2.78 10.88
C ASP A 576 -13.02 2.73 12.16
N HIS A 577 -13.64 1.59 12.47
CA HIS A 577 -14.36 1.41 13.73
C HIS A 577 -13.41 1.38 14.93
N GLN A 578 -12.25 0.73 14.80
CA GLN A 578 -11.20 0.76 15.82
C GLN A 578 -10.69 2.19 16.06
N ASP A 579 -10.32 2.91 15.01
CA ASP A 579 -9.81 4.28 15.11
C ASP A 579 -10.87 5.26 15.63
N LEU A 580 -12.13 5.07 15.23
CA LEU A 580 -13.25 5.82 15.77
C LEU A 580 -13.38 5.62 17.29
N ASN A 581 -13.24 4.38 17.76
CA ASN A 581 -13.28 4.07 19.19
C ASN A 581 -12.09 4.71 19.93
N ILE A 582 -10.90 4.73 19.35
CA ILE A 582 -9.74 5.43 19.92
C ILE A 582 -10.05 6.93 20.08
N PHE A 583 -10.59 7.58 19.05
CA PHE A 583 -10.98 8.99 19.12
C PHE A 583 -12.09 9.24 20.13
N LEU A 584 -13.06 8.34 20.24
CA LEU A 584 -14.15 8.43 21.23
C LEU A 584 -13.63 8.37 22.66
N GLU A 585 -12.77 7.40 22.99
CA GLU A 585 -12.19 7.27 24.33
C GLU A 585 -11.30 8.47 24.67
N TRP A 586 -10.55 8.98 23.69
CA TRP A 586 -9.76 10.20 23.88
C TRP A 586 -10.65 11.42 24.17
N LEU A 587 -11.74 11.63 23.43
CA LEU A 587 -12.67 12.75 23.65
C LEU A 587 -13.45 12.62 24.97
N LYS A 588 -13.74 11.41 25.43
CA LYS A 588 -14.34 11.18 26.76
C LYS A 588 -13.42 11.63 27.90
N SER A 589 -12.11 11.36 27.77
CA SER A 589 -11.11 11.77 28.75
C SER A 589 -10.72 13.26 28.64
N HIS A 590 -10.92 13.88 27.47
CA HIS A 590 -10.54 15.26 27.18
C HIS A 590 -11.76 16.06 26.67
N SER A 591 -12.81 16.16 27.48
CA SER A 591 -14.03 16.85 27.06
C SER A 591 -13.78 18.37 26.91
N PRO A 592 -14.19 19.00 25.79
CA PRO A 592 -14.18 20.46 25.64
C PRO A 592 -15.35 21.18 26.36
N PHE A 593 -16.21 20.46 27.09
CA PHE A 593 -17.41 21.00 27.75
C PHE A 593 -17.42 20.81 29.28
N ILE A 594 -16.27 20.91 29.94
CA ILE A 594 -16.17 20.71 31.39
C ILE A 594 -16.97 21.78 32.13
N GLU A 595 -17.95 21.37 32.95
CA GLU A 595 -18.88 22.27 33.66
C GLU A 595 -18.21 23.23 34.65
N HIS A 596 -16.99 22.92 35.11
CA HIS A 596 -16.22 23.71 36.07
C HIS A 596 -15.09 24.54 35.46
N GLN A 597 -14.94 24.57 34.13
CA GLN A 597 -13.96 25.45 33.48
C GLN A 597 -14.46 26.90 33.42
N ASN A 598 -13.52 27.84 33.49
CA ASN A 598 -13.82 29.25 33.26
C ASN A 598 -14.37 29.43 31.84
N GLN A 599 -15.62 29.85 31.75
CA GLN A 599 -16.39 29.96 30.50
C GLN A 599 -15.75 30.94 29.50
N ASP A 600 -15.01 31.93 30.01
CA ASP A 600 -14.30 32.95 29.24
C ASP A 600 -12.91 32.52 28.79
N SER A 601 -12.43 31.37 29.26
CA SER A 601 -11.12 30.82 28.88
C SER A 601 -11.23 29.92 27.66
N LEU A 602 -10.28 30.08 26.73
CA LEU A 602 -10.08 29.16 25.62
C LEU A 602 -8.94 28.22 25.98
N THR A 603 -9.18 26.92 26.00
CA THR A 603 -8.25 25.94 26.59
C THR A 603 -7.97 24.81 25.61
N ALA A 604 -6.69 24.45 25.48
CA ALA A 604 -6.28 23.25 24.74
C ALA A 604 -6.73 22.01 25.51
N ILE A 605 -7.61 21.20 24.92
CA ILE A 605 -8.19 20.06 25.64
C ILE A 605 -7.19 18.94 25.91
N SER A 606 -6.09 18.88 25.15
CA SER A 606 -5.02 17.90 25.33
C SER A 606 -4.11 18.18 26.52
N THR A 607 -3.89 19.45 26.87
CA THR A 607 -2.89 19.86 27.87
C THR A 607 -3.47 20.67 29.03
N GLY A 608 -4.69 21.20 28.88
CA GLY A 608 -5.27 22.16 29.82
C GLY A 608 -4.66 23.57 29.73
N LEU A 609 -3.80 23.85 28.76
CA LEU A 609 -3.19 25.17 28.57
C LEU A 609 -4.25 26.19 28.14
N VAL A 610 -4.32 27.31 28.86
CA VAL A 610 -5.23 28.41 28.56
C VAL A 610 -4.57 29.36 27.57
N ALA A 611 -5.27 29.66 26.47
CA ALA A 611 -4.83 30.60 25.46
C ALA A 611 -4.79 32.04 25.99
N GLY A 612 -3.87 32.85 25.46
CA GLY A 612 -3.80 34.26 25.78
C GLY A 612 -5.07 35.03 25.37
N SER A 613 -5.31 36.17 26.01
CA SER A 613 -6.51 36.99 25.79
C SER A 613 -6.68 37.50 24.34
N SER A 614 -5.59 37.54 23.57
CA SER A 614 -5.59 37.93 22.15
C SER A 614 -6.08 36.84 21.20
N ILE A 615 -6.15 35.58 21.63
CA ILE A 615 -6.57 34.46 20.78
C ILE A 615 -8.09 34.42 20.68
N ASN A 616 -8.62 34.36 19.46
CA ASN A 616 -10.05 34.48 19.15
C ASN A 616 -10.54 33.48 18.08
N CYS A 617 -9.86 32.34 17.91
CA CYS A 617 -10.20 31.34 16.87
C CYS A 617 -11.60 30.71 17.06
N ASP A 618 -12.16 30.75 18.28
CA ASP A 618 -13.55 30.40 18.61
C ASP A 618 -14.58 31.31 17.92
N ARG A 619 -14.14 32.45 17.38
CA ARG A 619 -14.93 33.42 16.63
C ARG A 619 -14.50 33.53 15.16
N SER A 620 -13.77 32.53 14.65
CA SER A 620 -13.23 32.50 13.27
C SER A 620 -14.26 32.87 12.19
N LEU A 621 -15.49 32.35 12.25
CA LEU A 621 -16.54 32.71 11.29
C LEU A 621 -16.88 34.20 11.32
N GLU A 622 -17.05 34.80 12.50
CA GLU A 622 -17.40 36.23 12.64
C GLU A 622 -16.28 37.13 12.12
N ILE A 623 -15.03 36.80 12.49
CA ILE A 623 -13.83 37.50 12.03
C ILE A 623 -13.73 37.42 10.51
N GLY A 624 -13.93 36.21 9.97
CA GLY A 624 -13.92 35.95 8.54
C GLY A 624 -15.01 36.69 7.78
N MET A 625 -16.22 36.75 8.32
CA MET A 625 -17.34 37.47 7.73
C MET A 625 -17.11 38.98 7.74
N ALA A 626 -16.60 39.54 8.84
CA ALA A 626 -16.25 40.95 8.92
C ALA A 626 -15.11 41.32 7.95
N ALA A 627 -14.12 40.44 7.79
CA ALA A 627 -13.06 40.62 6.81
C ALA A 627 -13.58 40.50 5.37
N ALA A 628 -14.51 39.57 5.10
CA ALA A 628 -15.09 39.38 3.77
C ALA A 628 -16.01 40.55 3.37
N SER A 629 -16.79 41.09 4.31
CA SER A 629 -17.73 42.19 4.05
C SER A 629 -17.03 43.54 3.82
N ALA A 630 -15.80 43.70 4.31
CA ALA A 630 -14.96 44.86 3.98
C ALA A 630 -14.68 45.00 2.48
N PHE A 631 -14.92 43.94 1.68
CA PHE A 631 -14.76 43.91 0.23
C PHE A 631 -16.11 43.86 -0.52
N ASP A 632 -17.24 44.02 0.17
CA ASP A 632 -18.54 44.15 -0.48
C ASP A 632 -18.60 45.49 -1.24
N ASN A 633 -18.96 45.44 -2.53
CA ASN A 633 -18.99 46.56 -3.48
C ASN A 633 -17.64 47.05 -4.04
N GLN A 634 -16.53 46.36 -3.78
CA GLN A 634 -15.28 46.59 -4.50
C GLN A 634 -15.14 45.61 -5.67
N LEU A 635 -14.76 46.12 -6.85
CA LEU A 635 -14.32 45.28 -7.96
C LEU A 635 -12.96 44.67 -7.58
N TYR A 636 -12.86 43.35 -7.52
CA TYR A 636 -11.64 42.68 -7.04
C TYR A 636 -10.43 42.87 -7.98
N SER A 637 -10.64 43.34 -9.22
CA SER A 637 -9.59 43.84 -10.11
C SER A 637 -8.83 45.03 -9.52
N GLU A 638 -9.45 45.80 -8.62
CA GLU A 638 -8.87 46.98 -7.97
C GLU A 638 -8.17 46.63 -6.65
N ILE A 639 -8.41 45.43 -6.12
CA ILE A 639 -7.85 44.97 -4.85
C ILE A 639 -6.45 44.37 -5.06
N LYS A 640 -5.42 45.20 -4.87
CA LYS A 640 -4.02 44.79 -4.69
C LYS A 640 -3.83 44.17 -3.31
N LEU A 641 -4.16 42.89 -3.15
CA LEU A 641 -3.63 42.13 -2.01
C LEU A 641 -2.17 41.76 -2.33
N ARG A 642 -1.28 42.03 -1.38
CA ARG A 642 0.09 41.49 -1.41
C ARG A 642 -0.04 39.96 -1.45
N LEU A 643 0.28 39.36 -2.60
CA LEU A 643 0.53 37.93 -2.71
C LEU A 643 1.74 37.54 -1.87
#